data_AF-A0A1W1ZLM0-F1
#
_entry.id   AF-A0A1W1ZLM0-F1
#
_cell.length_a   1.000
_cell.length_b   1.000
_cell.length_c   1.000
_cell.angle_alpha   90.00
_cell.angle_beta   90.00
_cell.angle_gamma   90.00
#
_symmetry.space_group_name_H-M   'P 1'
#
loop_
_entity.id
_entity.type
_entity.pdbx_description
1 polymer ?
#
loop_
_entity_poly.entity_id
_entity_poly.type
_entity_poly.pdbx_seq_one_letter_code
_entity_poly.pdbx_strand_id
1 'polypeptide(L)'
;MSDTTQGLDALLAAERAFGAEPLLALADGSVIDLATGYIPLLVNFTVEDKAAKGLRKLTEKAEPQPAVYFSALEMTAAHPALVLTGETGSGKTSFARNLAFRLSGGQSPASPIPLPRNEDGLLQAEDCEMGEVRPIYLAVQASKTFAELIDSALPGAVEPDGATLLVILDGIEAAGDRGLELLTDAIAFQKRYARVRMLALGETSVVKSWTLPPDIVRYDLLPLLLFQRRQAAMRLAGLDLDASGIALGSAAANPAQFIMALQAGDVGETAETITDRWLPRTAADNEAIDRLCARAFAALAGHDADQTVPTVTRVRQLLAARHLAGEPAALATEHFRGQPSVWAPSLRSLAARLAGQPAGAALIDALLEGEGGDAVLRGALLAADLETDAGAQRDRIAAHLLTIIQEGALSAPEREQAARFLARWGDPRDLEELADVPGGSFTFGSDTHPNSAPPHVVVVDAFRIGIYPVTNGAYGRFVQETGRSWRSPDGFAEERATAPATDLTWRDARAYCEWLTARWRAAGRIAEDEIVRLPTEPEWERAARGDQPDMGPNTIVYPWGTAWIEDAANSEEAGFNNTCAVGLFPKGRSPYGCYDMAGQVWEWATTLWGDDMATPSFRYPYRDDGREAPDAGPTIRRVLRGGCFSSGLAKACCTYRGSLEPDGFWRGNGFRIVVSRNVRPPD
;
A
#
# COMPACT_ATOMS: atom_id res chain seq x y z
N MET A 1 -34.59 -2.05 30.46
CA MET A 1 -33.59 -2.98 31.03
C MET A 1 -33.88 -4.44 30.69
N SER A 2 -35.14 -4.91 30.56
CA SER A 2 -35.43 -6.31 30.17
C SER A 2 -35.12 -6.66 28.71
N ASP A 3 -35.46 -5.79 27.77
CA ASP A 3 -35.34 -6.08 26.32
C ASP A 3 -33.88 -6.05 25.83
N THR A 4 -33.09 -5.12 26.40
CA THR A 4 -31.66 -4.96 26.16
C THR A 4 -30.85 -6.21 26.54
N THR A 5 -31.09 -6.76 27.73
CA THR A 5 -30.37 -7.94 28.22
C THR A 5 -30.74 -9.18 27.40
N GLN A 6 -32.02 -9.32 27.02
CA GLN A 6 -32.47 -10.39 26.12
C GLN A 6 -31.83 -10.33 24.73
N GLY A 7 -31.65 -9.12 24.16
CA GLY A 7 -30.97 -8.94 22.87
C GLY A 7 -29.50 -9.35 22.91
N LEU A 8 -28.76 -8.92 23.94
CA LEU A 8 -27.35 -9.30 24.10
C LEU A 8 -27.18 -10.80 24.36
N ASP A 9 -28.03 -11.41 25.16
CA ASP A 9 -27.97 -12.86 25.44
C ASP A 9 -28.24 -13.69 24.17
N ALA A 10 -29.17 -13.26 23.32
CA ALA A 10 -29.45 -13.90 22.04
C ALA A 10 -28.26 -13.77 21.08
N LEU A 11 -27.61 -12.61 21.04
CA LEU A 11 -26.41 -12.38 20.22
C LEU A 11 -25.24 -13.26 20.68
N LEU A 12 -24.97 -13.31 21.98
CA LEU A 12 -23.93 -14.16 22.55
C LEU A 12 -24.23 -15.66 22.29
N ALA A 13 -25.49 -16.06 22.29
CA ALA A 13 -25.89 -17.42 21.93
C ALA A 13 -25.61 -17.74 20.45
N ALA A 14 -25.84 -16.79 19.54
CA ALA A 14 -25.49 -16.94 18.13
C ALA A 14 -23.98 -17.06 17.91
N GLU A 15 -23.18 -16.26 18.62
CA GLU A 15 -21.72 -16.31 18.52
C GLU A 15 -21.12 -17.58 19.14
N ARG A 16 -21.76 -18.16 20.15
CA ARG A 16 -21.38 -19.49 20.66
C ARG A 16 -21.57 -20.59 19.61
N ALA A 17 -22.51 -20.43 18.67
CA ALA A 17 -22.72 -21.39 17.61
C ALA A 17 -21.55 -21.45 16.61
N PHE A 18 -20.73 -20.40 16.53
CA PHE A 18 -19.51 -20.41 15.70
C PHE A 18 -18.54 -21.52 16.10
N GLY A 19 -18.55 -21.98 17.35
CA GLY A 19 -17.71 -23.10 17.78
C GLY A 19 -17.94 -24.39 16.98
N ALA A 20 -19.15 -24.61 16.45
CA ALA A 20 -19.49 -25.78 15.64
C ALA A 20 -19.18 -25.62 14.15
N GLU A 21 -18.70 -24.45 13.72
CA GLU A 21 -18.34 -24.24 12.31
C GLU A 21 -17.06 -24.99 11.93
N PRO A 22 -16.97 -25.49 10.69
CA PRO A 22 -15.81 -26.23 10.22
C PRO A 22 -14.57 -25.33 10.13
N LEU A 23 -13.48 -25.74 10.80
CA LEU A 23 -12.15 -25.14 10.64
C LEU A 23 -11.33 -25.90 9.59
N LEU A 24 -11.24 -27.22 9.74
CA LEU A 24 -10.43 -28.09 8.90
C LEU A 24 -11.21 -29.36 8.62
N ALA A 25 -11.33 -29.71 7.35
CA ALA A 25 -11.85 -31.01 6.96
C ALA A 25 -10.68 -31.88 6.47
N LEU A 26 -10.70 -33.17 6.80
CA LEU A 26 -9.62 -34.10 6.52
C LEU A 26 -9.97 -35.04 5.37
N ALA A 27 -8.94 -35.73 4.86
CA ALA A 27 -9.07 -36.67 3.75
C ALA A 27 -9.99 -37.87 4.05
N ASP A 28 -10.16 -38.22 5.32
CA ASP A 28 -11.05 -39.31 5.78
C ASP A 28 -12.51 -38.84 5.96
N GLY A 29 -12.82 -37.58 5.66
CA GLY A 29 -14.15 -36.98 5.80
C GLY A 29 -14.45 -36.44 7.19
N SER A 30 -13.54 -36.58 8.17
CA SER A 30 -13.70 -35.96 9.48
C SER A 30 -13.55 -34.43 9.39
N VAL A 31 -14.25 -33.73 10.28
CA VAL A 31 -14.25 -32.27 10.36
C VAL A 31 -13.85 -31.86 11.78
N ILE A 32 -12.84 -31.01 11.86
CA ILE A 32 -12.40 -30.32 13.06
C ILE A 32 -13.08 -28.95 13.06
N ASP A 33 -13.76 -28.63 14.15
CA ASP A 33 -14.50 -27.39 14.32
C ASP A 33 -13.69 -26.28 15.01
N LEU A 34 -14.24 -25.06 15.03
CA LEU A 34 -13.61 -23.91 15.69
C LEU A 34 -13.54 -24.03 17.22
N ALA A 35 -14.35 -24.89 17.84
CA ALA A 35 -14.27 -25.18 19.27
C ALA A 35 -13.00 -25.98 19.61
N THR A 36 -12.56 -26.84 18.71
CA THR A 36 -11.35 -27.67 18.86
C THR A 36 -10.07 -26.84 18.75
N GLY A 37 -10.07 -25.77 17.97
CA GLY A 37 -8.90 -24.89 17.83
C GLY A 37 -9.05 -23.82 16.75
N TYR A 38 -7.94 -23.16 16.40
CA TYR A 38 -7.83 -22.24 15.28
C TYR A 38 -6.40 -22.19 14.77
N ILE A 39 -6.19 -21.80 13.51
CA ILE A 39 -4.84 -21.53 12.97
C ILE A 39 -4.51 -20.06 13.25
N PRO A 40 -3.54 -19.75 14.13
CA PRO A 40 -3.25 -18.35 14.44
C PRO A 40 -2.60 -17.64 13.27
N LEU A 41 -3.03 -16.42 13.02
CA LEU A 41 -2.59 -15.61 11.90
C LEU A 41 -1.55 -14.60 12.38
N LEU A 42 -0.49 -14.43 11.61
CA LEU A 42 0.53 -13.40 11.86
C LEU A 42 0.22 -12.14 11.06
N VAL A 43 0.73 -11.00 11.54
CA VAL A 43 0.65 -9.73 10.84
C VAL A 43 2.03 -9.30 10.32
N ASN A 44 2.05 -8.42 9.33
CA ASN A 44 3.25 -7.77 8.78
C ASN A 44 3.86 -6.72 9.72
N PHE A 45 3.92 -7.01 11.02
CA PHE A 45 4.49 -6.14 12.04
C PHE A 45 5.35 -6.96 12.99
N THR A 46 6.59 -6.51 13.20
CA THR A 46 7.61 -7.24 13.94
C THR A 46 7.93 -6.62 15.29
N VAL A 47 8.58 -7.39 16.17
CA VAL A 47 9.12 -6.89 17.45
C VAL A 47 10.10 -5.73 17.20
N GLU A 48 10.89 -5.82 16.14
CA GLU A 48 11.82 -4.79 15.70
C GLU A 48 11.10 -3.50 15.30
N ASP A 49 10.00 -3.60 14.52
CA ASP A 49 9.20 -2.43 14.12
C ASP A 49 8.62 -1.71 15.34
N LYS A 50 8.13 -2.47 16.33
CA LYS A 50 7.62 -1.94 17.61
C LYS A 50 8.72 -1.23 18.40
N ALA A 51 9.91 -1.82 18.48
CA ALA A 51 11.06 -1.25 19.20
C ALA A 51 11.58 0.03 18.52
N ALA A 52 11.56 0.07 17.18
CA ALA A 52 12.03 1.20 16.40
C ALA A 52 11.10 2.42 16.46
N LYS A 53 9.84 2.30 16.93
CA LYS A 53 8.80 3.32 16.74
C LYS A 53 8.75 3.84 15.29
N GLY A 54 9.03 2.98 14.32
CA GLY A 54 9.14 3.34 12.90
C GLY A 54 10.43 4.10 12.48
N LEU A 55 11.35 4.39 13.41
CA LEU A 55 12.67 4.96 13.14
C LEU A 55 13.71 3.84 13.06
N ARG A 56 13.95 3.32 11.86
CA ARG A 56 15.06 2.37 11.64
C ARG A 56 16.39 3.09 11.84
N LYS A 57 17.13 2.74 12.90
CA LYS A 57 18.58 2.99 12.99
C LYS A 57 19.27 1.72 12.50
N LEU A 58 19.91 1.79 11.34
CA LEU A 58 20.89 0.79 10.93
C LEU A 58 22.09 0.91 11.88
N THR A 59 22.22 0.00 12.83
CA THR A 59 23.50 -0.24 13.50
C THR A 59 24.46 -0.85 12.48
N GLU A 60 25.63 -0.22 12.29
CA GLU A 60 26.70 -0.79 11.46
C GLU A 60 27.08 -2.18 12.02
N LYS A 61 26.93 -3.21 11.19
CA LYS A 61 27.46 -4.58 11.37
C LYS A 61 26.76 -5.50 12.39
N ALA A 62 25.44 -5.64 12.34
CA ALA A 62 24.82 -6.88 12.79
C ALA A 62 24.22 -7.60 11.58
N GLU A 63 24.47 -8.90 11.43
CA GLU A 63 23.70 -9.71 10.49
C GLU A 63 22.20 -9.51 10.77
N PRO A 64 21.34 -9.37 9.74
CA PRO A 64 19.92 -9.17 9.95
C PRO A 64 19.37 -10.35 10.75
N GLN A 65 18.80 -10.07 11.93
CA GLN A 65 18.11 -11.12 12.68
C GLN A 65 16.80 -11.48 11.97
N PRO A 66 16.37 -12.76 12.03
CA PRO A 66 15.10 -13.19 11.48
C PRO A 66 13.95 -12.42 12.14
N ALA A 67 13.07 -11.82 11.33
CA ALA A 67 11.93 -11.04 11.79
C ALA A 67 11.02 -11.84 12.73
N VAL A 68 10.66 -11.29 13.89
CA VAL A 68 9.74 -11.92 14.84
C VAL A 68 8.37 -11.24 14.75
N TYR A 69 7.39 -11.93 14.18
CA TYR A 69 6.07 -11.36 13.88
C TYR A 69 5.09 -11.42 15.06
N PHE A 70 4.25 -10.38 15.19
CA PHE A 70 3.09 -10.37 16.08
C PHE A 70 1.91 -11.15 15.48
N SER A 71 1.02 -11.66 16.33
CA SER A 71 -0.22 -12.30 15.90
C SER A 71 -1.35 -11.28 15.70
N ALA A 72 -2.33 -11.66 14.87
CA ALA A 72 -3.57 -10.90 14.70
C ALA A 72 -4.31 -10.70 16.03
N LEU A 73 -4.25 -11.68 16.93
CA LEU A 73 -4.88 -11.61 18.25
C LEU A 73 -4.20 -10.57 19.15
N GLU A 74 -2.87 -10.56 19.18
CA GLU A 74 -2.08 -9.58 19.93
C GLU A 74 -2.35 -8.17 19.42
N MET A 75 -2.44 -7.98 18.10
CA MET A 75 -2.75 -6.67 17.53
C MET A 75 -4.18 -6.23 17.86
N THR A 76 -5.12 -7.17 17.84
CA THR A 76 -6.51 -6.90 18.28
C THR A 76 -6.54 -6.48 19.75
N ALA A 77 -5.71 -7.10 20.59
CA ALA A 77 -5.60 -6.77 22.02
C ALA A 77 -4.87 -5.45 22.28
N ALA A 78 -3.93 -5.07 21.42
CA ALA A 78 -3.11 -3.88 21.60
C ALA A 78 -3.81 -2.58 21.15
N HIS A 79 -4.76 -2.66 20.22
CA HIS A 79 -5.35 -1.48 19.59
C HIS A 79 -6.85 -1.31 19.90
N PRO A 80 -7.31 -0.08 20.23
CA PRO A 80 -8.73 0.18 20.46
C PRO A 80 -9.56 0.14 19.16
N ALA A 81 -8.95 0.51 18.04
CA ALA A 81 -9.53 0.42 16.70
C ALA A 81 -8.49 -0.14 15.72
N LEU A 82 -8.80 -1.27 15.10
CA LEU A 82 -7.90 -2.01 14.23
C LEU A 82 -8.60 -2.45 12.94
N VAL A 83 -7.89 -2.34 11.82
CA VAL A 83 -8.23 -2.99 10.56
C VAL A 83 -7.20 -4.07 10.27
N LEU A 84 -7.64 -5.32 10.12
CA LEU A 84 -6.83 -6.42 9.60
C LEU A 84 -7.21 -6.68 8.16
N THR A 85 -6.24 -6.57 7.25
CA THR A 85 -6.46 -6.90 5.85
C THR A 85 -5.82 -8.24 5.49
N GLY A 86 -6.36 -8.94 4.51
CA GLY A 86 -5.74 -10.12 3.93
C GLY A 86 -6.43 -10.49 2.64
N GLU A 87 -5.84 -11.38 1.86
CA GLU A 87 -6.48 -11.87 0.64
C GLU A 87 -7.72 -12.72 0.94
N THR A 88 -8.60 -12.91 -0.03
CA THR A 88 -9.66 -13.93 0.07
C THR A 88 -9.08 -15.31 0.46
N GLY A 89 -9.70 -15.98 1.43
CA GLY A 89 -9.20 -17.26 1.96
C GLY A 89 -8.06 -17.14 2.98
N SER A 90 -7.64 -15.94 3.37
CA SER A 90 -6.58 -15.72 4.38
C SER A 90 -6.93 -16.10 5.82
N GLY A 91 -8.09 -16.73 6.07
CA GLY A 91 -8.53 -17.14 7.41
C GLY A 91 -9.13 -16.02 8.28
N LYS A 92 -9.26 -14.79 7.78
CA LYS A 92 -9.84 -13.62 8.51
C LYS A 92 -11.17 -13.92 9.20
N THR A 93 -12.15 -14.39 8.44
CA THR A 93 -13.49 -14.71 8.95
C THR A 93 -13.44 -15.81 10.01
N SER A 94 -12.66 -16.87 9.78
CA SER A 94 -12.47 -17.94 10.77
C SER A 94 -11.82 -17.43 12.05
N PHE A 95 -10.85 -16.51 11.96
CA PHE A 95 -10.25 -15.83 13.10
C PHE A 95 -11.29 -15.00 13.88
N ALA A 96 -12.06 -14.16 13.21
CA ALA A 96 -13.10 -13.35 13.86
C ALA A 96 -14.18 -14.20 14.54
N ARG A 97 -14.67 -15.24 13.87
CA ARG A 97 -15.66 -16.15 14.42
C ARG A 97 -15.13 -16.95 15.60
N ASN A 98 -13.87 -17.40 15.55
CA ASN A 98 -13.23 -18.04 16.70
C ASN A 98 -13.09 -17.08 17.89
N LEU A 99 -12.68 -15.83 17.63
CA LEU A 99 -12.56 -14.80 18.65
C LEU A 99 -13.92 -14.51 19.30
N ALA A 100 -14.97 -14.32 18.50
CA ALA A 100 -16.33 -14.12 18.98
C ALA A 100 -16.83 -15.33 19.80
N PHE A 101 -16.60 -16.55 19.32
CA PHE A 101 -16.90 -17.78 20.05
C PHE A 101 -16.25 -17.80 21.44
N ARG A 102 -14.93 -17.59 21.53
CA ARG A 102 -14.19 -17.65 22.80
C ARG A 102 -14.66 -16.59 23.79
N LEU A 103 -14.81 -15.35 23.33
CA LEU A 103 -15.23 -14.24 24.18
C LEU A 103 -16.69 -14.39 24.63
N SER A 104 -17.59 -14.92 23.79
CA SER A 104 -18.99 -15.15 24.16
C SER A 104 -19.18 -16.26 25.22
N GLY A 105 -18.22 -17.17 25.34
CA GLY A 105 -18.16 -18.20 26.37
C GLY A 105 -17.50 -17.75 27.69
N GLY A 106 -17.04 -16.49 27.78
CA GLY A 106 -16.24 -16.01 28.91
C GLY A 106 -14.88 -16.69 29.03
N GLN A 107 -14.41 -17.33 27.95
CA GLN A 107 -13.08 -17.94 27.91
C GLN A 107 -12.04 -16.86 27.60
N SER A 108 -10.86 -16.96 28.22
CA SER A 108 -9.71 -16.17 27.76
C SER A 108 -9.47 -16.47 26.28
N PRO A 109 -9.31 -15.44 25.42
CA PRO A 109 -9.09 -15.64 23.99
C PRO A 109 -7.82 -16.44 23.71
N ALA A 110 -6.87 -16.51 24.65
CA ALA A 110 -5.66 -17.32 24.58
C ALA A 110 -5.58 -18.30 25.76
N SER A 111 -5.60 -19.61 25.47
CA SER A 111 -4.70 -20.51 26.20
C SER A 111 -3.33 -20.32 25.56
N PRO A 112 -2.23 -20.14 26.32
CA PRO A 112 -0.92 -19.84 25.75
C PRO A 112 -0.40 -21.04 24.96
N ILE A 113 -0.67 -21.05 23.65
CA ILE A 113 -0.13 -22.04 22.72
C ILE A 113 1.14 -21.44 22.12
N PRO A 114 2.29 -22.14 22.17
CA PRO A 114 3.50 -21.68 21.49
C PRO A 114 3.22 -21.50 19.99
N LEU A 115 3.38 -20.28 19.48
CA LEU A 115 3.14 -19.92 18.09
C LEU A 115 4.47 -19.72 17.35
N PRO A 116 4.63 -20.21 16.11
CA PRO A 116 5.78 -19.91 15.28
C PRO A 116 5.72 -18.46 14.86
N ARG A 117 6.78 -17.70 15.12
CA ARG A 117 6.86 -16.26 14.89
C ARG A 117 7.70 -15.88 13.68
N ASN A 118 8.39 -16.84 13.07
CA ASN A 118 9.27 -16.63 11.92
C ASN A 118 9.50 -17.94 11.15
N GLU A 119 10.16 -17.85 9.99
CA GLU A 119 10.43 -19.01 9.14
C GLU A 119 11.43 -20.01 9.76
N ASP A 120 12.24 -19.57 10.72
CA ASP A 120 13.16 -20.45 11.46
C ASP A 120 12.45 -21.30 12.53
N GLY A 121 11.14 -21.11 12.72
CA GLY A 121 10.34 -21.87 13.68
C GLY A 121 10.50 -21.41 15.12
N LEU A 122 10.89 -20.15 15.36
CA LEU A 122 10.91 -19.57 16.71
C LEU A 122 9.51 -19.65 17.32
N LEU A 123 9.37 -20.41 18.41
CA LEU A 123 8.10 -20.59 19.12
C LEU A 123 7.99 -19.59 20.27
N GLN A 124 6.96 -18.74 20.22
CA GLN A 124 6.61 -17.83 21.31
C GLN A 124 5.09 -17.78 21.46
N ALA A 125 4.58 -17.96 22.68
CA ALA A 125 3.15 -17.88 22.94
C ALA A 125 2.59 -16.48 22.66
N GLU A 126 1.30 -16.39 22.38
CA GLU A 126 0.58 -15.12 22.27
C GLU A 126 0.44 -14.47 23.65
N ASP A 127 0.71 -13.17 23.73
CA ASP A 127 0.53 -12.38 24.96
C ASP A 127 -0.64 -11.40 24.79
N CYS A 128 -1.81 -11.79 25.30
CA CYS A 128 -3.07 -11.10 25.08
C CYS A 128 -3.83 -10.88 26.39
N GLU A 129 -3.74 -9.68 26.95
CA GLU A 129 -4.57 -9.25 28.08
C GLU A 129 -5.73 -8.37 27.58
N MET A 130 -6.94 -8.94 27.46
CA MET A 130 -8.13 -8.20 27.03
C MET A 130 -9.11 -7.85 28.17
N GLY A 131 -8.95 -8.41 29.38
CA GLY A 131 -9.93 -8.24 30.46
C GLY A 131 -11.29 -8.88 30.13
N GLU A 132 -12.38 -8.39 30.75
CA GLU A 132 -13.73 -8.84 30.42
C GLU A 132 -14.24 -8.13 29.15
N VAL A 133 -14.21 -8.86 28.03
CA VAL A 133 -14.68 -8.39 26.71
C VAL A 133 -15.84 -9.24 26.22
N ARG A 134 -16.86 -8.58 25.66
CA ARG A 134 -17.98 -9.23 24.99
C ARG A 134 -17.95 -8.88 23.49
N PRO A 135 -18.04 -9.87 22.60
CA PRO A 135 -18.02 -9.63 21.16
C PRO A 135 -19.38 -9.19 20.64
N ILE A 136 -19.35 -8.48 19.50
CA ILE A 136 -20.51 -8.18 18.64
C ILE A 136 -20.05 -8.41 17.21
N TYR A 137 -20.34 -9.58 16.66
CA TYR A 137 -19.99 -9.94 15.29
C TYR A 137 -21.04 -9.43 14.29
N LEU A 138 -20.58 -8.63 13.32
CA LEU A 138 -21.39 -8.02 12.26
C LEU A 138 -20.78 -8.35 10.91
N ALA A 139 -21.47 -9.19 10.13
CA ALA A 139 -21.14 -9.37 8.73
C ALA A 139 -21.60 -8.14 7.93
N VAL A 140 -20.68 -7.46 7.25
CA VAL A 140 -20.99 -6.25 6.49
C VAL A 140 -21.81 -6.61 5.25
N GLN A 141 -22.83 -5.80 4.97
CA GLN A 141 -23.74 -6.00 3.85
C GLN A 141 -23.78 -4.74 2.99
N ALA A 142 -23.71 -4.92 1.67
CA ALA A 142 -23.68 -3.82 0.71
C ALA A 142 -24.81 -2.80 0.88
N SER A 143 -25.99 -3.22 1.35
CA SER A 143 -27.17 -2.37 1.50
C SER A 143 -27.30 -1.66 2.84
N LYS A 144 -26.51 -2.03 3.88
CA LYS A 144 -26.69 -1.54 5.25
C LYS A 144 -25.62 -0.55 5.68
N THR A 145 -26.04 0.49 6.39
CA THR A 145 -25.18 1.43 7.11
C THR A 145 -24.64 0.82 8.41
N PHE A 146 -23.60 1.41 9.00
CA PHE A 146 -23.10 0.99 10.30
C PHE A 146 -24.20 1.03 11.38
N ALA A 147 -25.01 2.09 11.39
CA ALA A 147 -26.11 2.26 12.34
C ALA A 147 -27.15 1.13 12.22
N GLU A 148 -27.54 0.75 11.00
CA GLU A 148 -28.47 -0.36 10.78
C GLU A 148 -27.89 -1.71 11.17
N LEU A 149 -26.58 -1.93 10.96
CA LEU A 149 -25.88 -3.15 11.39
C LEU A 149 -25.88 -3.27 12.91
N ILE A 150 -25.51 -2.20 13.61
CA ILE A 150 -25.49 -2.16 15.08
C ILE A 150 -26.89 -2.29 15.65
N ASP A 151 -27.87 -1.55 15.15
CA ASP A 151 -29.25 -1.59 15.66
C ASP A 151 -29.90 -2.97 15.44
N SER A 152 -29.58 -3.63 14.33
CA SER A 152 -30.02 -5.01 14.08
C SER A 152 -29.46 -6.01 15.11
N ALA A 153 -28.24 -5.76 15.60
CA ALA A 153 -27.54 -6.66 16.52
C ALA A 153 -27.83 -6.33 18.00
N LEU A 154 -27.97 -5.05 18.33
CA LEU A 154 -28.22 -4.54 19.68
C LEU A 154 -29.25 -3.41 19.66
N PRO A 155 -30.55 -3.73 19.56
CA PRO A 155 -31.61 -2.72 19.55
C PRO A 155 -31.63 -1.91 20.85
N GLY A 156 -31.42 -0.60 20.75
CA GLY A 156 -31.65 0.35 21.85
C GLY A 156 -30.70 0.27 23.06
N ALA A 157 -29.49 -0.30 22.95
CA ALA A 157 -28.59 -0.47 24.09
C ALA A 157 -27.12 -0.27 23.75
N VAL A 158 -26.40 0.53 24.56
CA VAL A 158 -24.95 0.74 24.35
C VAL A 158 -24.09 0.66 25.61
N GLU A 159 -24.66 0.40 26.79
CA GLU A 159 -23.84 0.23 28.00
C GLU A 159 -24.15 -1.09 28.71
N PRO A 160 -23.36 -2.15 28.45
CA PRO A 160 -23.37 -3.32 29.29
C PRO A 160 -22.77 -3.00 30.68
N ASP A 161 -23.26 -3.67 31.70
CA ASP A 161 -22.77 -3.59 33.08
C ASP A 161 -21.26 -3.87 33.14
N GLY A 162 -20.42 -2.84 33.13
CA GLY A 162 -18.99 -2.96 33.43
C GLY A 162 -18.07 -3.45 32.31
N ALA A 163 -18.56 -4.27 31.38
CA ALA A 163 -17.75 -4.97 30.39
C ALA A 163 -17.32 -4.10 29.19
N THR A 164 -16.21 -4.48 28.54
CA THR A 164 -15.77 -3.87 27.27
C THR A 164 -16.46 -4.58 26.11
N LEU A 165 -16.97 -3.83 25.14
CA LEU A 165 -17.53 -4.36 23.89
C LEU A 165 -16.47 -4.38 22.80
N LEU A 166 -16.34 -5.50 22.08
CA LEU A 166 -15.55 -5.61 20.86
C LEU A 166 -16.50 -5.79 19.67
N VAL A 167 -16.67 -4.74 18.89
CA VAL A 167 -17.45 -4.79 17.64
C VAL A 167 -16.53 -5.31 16.53
N ILE A 168 -16.93 -6.41 15.90
CA ILE A 168 -16.21 -7.07 14.81
C ILE A 168 -16.99 -6.85 13.52
N LEU A 169 -16.44 -6.06 12.60
CA LEU A 169 -16.97 -5.84 11.26
C LEU A 169 -16.26 -6.77 10.27
N ASP A 170 -16.94 -7.81 9.79
CA ASP A 170 -16.34 -8.79 8.87
C ASP A 170 -16.74 -8.51 7.41
N GLY A 171 -15.74 -8.38 6.53
CA GLY A 171 -15.91 -8.16 5.09
C GLY A 171 -16.24 -6.72 4.72
N ILE A 172 -15.51 -5.74 5.25
CA ILE A 172 -15.80 -4.30 5.04
C ILE A 172 -15.79 -3.87 3.56
N GLU A 173 -15.09 -4.60 2.68
CA GLU A 173 -15.12 -4.38 1.23
C GLU A 173 -16.51 -4.60 0.63
N ALA A 174 -17.39 -5.37 1.27
CA ALA A 174 -18.74 -5.62 0.80
C ALA A 174 -19.61 -4.36 0.80
N ALA A 175 -19.23 -3.32 1.54
CA ALA A 175 -19.90 -2.01 1.51
C ALA A 175 -19.56 -1.18 0.25
N GLY A 176 -18.63 -1.65 -0.60
CA GLY A 176 -18.18 -0.92 -1.79
C GLY A 176 -17.63 0.45 -1.45
N ASP A 177 -18.05 1.47 -2.20
CA ASP A 177 -17.60 2.87 -2.02
C ASP A 177 -17.98 3.46 -0.65
N ARG A 178 -18.98 2.86 0.04
CA ARG A 178 -19.40 3.28 1.39
C ARG A 178 -18.58 2.64 2.50
N GLY A 179 -17.59 1.81 2.18
CA GLY A 179 -16.77 1.14 3.19
C GLY A 179 -16.01 2.09 4.10
N LEU A 180 -15.48 3.20 3.55
CA LEU A 180 -14.78 4.22 4.33
C LEU A 180 -15.74 5.02 5.22
N GLU A 181 -16.93 5.33 4.72
CA GLU A 181 -18.01 5.96 5.50
C GLU A 181 -18.41 5.06 6.68
N LEU A 182 -18.61 3.76 6.42
CA LEU A 182 -18.93 2.76 7.45
C LEU A 182 -17.85 2.70 8.53
N LEU A 183 -16.56 2.71 8.17
CA LEU A 183 -15.47 2.77 9.14
C LEU A 183 -15.46 4.08 9.92
N THR A 184 -15.72 5.20 9.26
CA THR A 184 -15.77 6.53 9.90
C THR A 184 -16.87 6.57 10.95
N ASP A 185 -18.05 6.07 10.63
CA ASP A 185 -19.18 5.95 11.55
C ASP A 185 -18.87 5.01 12.73
N ALA A 186 -18.21 3.88 12.46
CA ALA A 186 -17.79 2.93 13.49
C ALA A 186 -16.82 3.57 14.50
N ILE A 187 -15.89 4.42 14.04
CA ILE A 187 -14.98 5.17 14.91
C ILE A 187 -15.71 6.28 15.66
N ALA A 188 -16.63 7.00 15.02
CA ALA A 188 -17.47 7.98 15.71
C ALA A 188 -18.27 7.34 16.85
N PHE A 189 -18.83 6.15 16.62
CA PHE A 189 -19.49 5.36 17.63
C PHE A 189 -18.53 4.93 18.75
N GLN A 190 -17.35 4.39 18.41
CA GLN A 190 -16.33 3.99 19.38
C GLN A 190 -15.90 5.17 20.27
N LYS A 191 -15.71 6.37 19.72
CA LYS A 191 -15.37 7.58 20.48
C LYS A 191 -16.47 8.03 21.44
N ARG A 192 -17.73 7.74 21.12
CA ARG A 192 -18.89 8.06 21.98
C ARG A 192 -18.94 7.18 23.23
N TYR A 193 -18.35 5.99 23.20
CA TYR A 193 -18.44 5.00 24.28
C TYR A 193 -17.05 4.50 24.70
N ALA A 194 -16.60 4.90 25.88
CA ALA A 194 -15.24 4.64 26.36
C ALA A 194 -14.85 3.15 26.48
N ARG A 195 -15.83 2.25 26.52
CA ARG A 195 -15.65 0.79 26.62
C ARG A 195 -15.96 0.05 25.33
N VAL A 196 -15.87 0.72 24.19
CA VAL A 196 -16.04 0.10 22.88
C VAL A 196 -14.70 0.00 22.16
N ARG A 197 -14.44 -1.17 21.59
CA ARG A 197 -13.30 -1.47 20.72
C ARG A 197 -13.80 -1.90 19.35
N MET A 198 -13.01 -1.65 18.33
CA MET A 198 -13.34 -1.93 16.92
C MET A 198 -12.29 -2.86 16.31
N LEU A 199 -12.76 -3.94 15.69
CA LEU A 199 -11.99 -4.79 14.79
C LEU A 199 -12.73 -4.85 13.45
N ALA A 200 -12.09 -4.35 12.39
CA ALA A 200 -12.59 -4.47 11.03
C ALA A 200 -11.71 -5.43 10.22
N LEU A 201 -12.33 -6.32 9.45
CA LEU A 201 -11.66 -7.27 8.57
C LEU A 201 -11.98 -6.92 7.12
N GLY A 202 -10.96 -6.88 6.26
CA GLY A 202 -11.18 -6.56 4.84
C GLY A 202 -10.22 -7.21 3.85
N GLU A 203 -10.59 -7.14 2.58
CA GLU A 203 -9.73 -7.53 1.45
C GLU A 203 -8.59 -6.52 1.28
N THR A 204 -7.34 -6.99 1.33
CA THR A 204 -6.13 -6.18 1.11
C THR A 204 -6.20 -5.33 -0.16
N SER A 205 -6.55 -5.90 -1.32
CA SER A 205 -6.63 -5.20 -2.61
C SER A 205 -7.61 -4.02 -2.62
N VAL A 206 -8.65 -4.08 -1.80
CA VAL A 206 -9.65 -3.01 -1.67
C VAL A 206 -9.24 -2.02 -0.59
N VAL A 207 -8.94 -2.50 0.61
CA VAL A 207 -8.74 -1.65 1.79
C VAL A 207 -7.36 -0.98 1.79
N LYS A 208 -6.38 -1.52 1.04
CA LYS A 208 -5.05 -0.92 0.96
C LYS A 208 -5.07 0.45 0.30
N SER A 209 -6.03 0.70 -0.60
CA SER A 209 -6.21 1.99 -1.28
C SER A 209 -6.96 3.02 -0.45
N TRP A 210 -7.54 2.63 0.69
CA TRP A 210 -8.30 3.54 1.54
C TRP A 210 -7.37 4.38 2.42
N THR A 211 -7.61 5.69 2.44
CA THR A 211 -7.05 6.59 3.45
C THR A 211 -7.87 6.46 4.73
N LEU A 212 -7.38 5.64 5.65
CA LEU A 212 -8.09 5.36 6.91
C LEU A 212 -8.03 6.57 7.88
N PRO A 213 -9.05 6.77 8.73
CA PRO A 213 -8.99 7.74 9.82
C PRO A 213 -7.74 7.54 10.69
N PRO A 214 -7.12 8.61 11.22
CA PRO A 214 -5.83 8.54 11.93
C PRO A 214 -5.88 7.72 13.22
N ASP A 215 -7.07 7.50 13.79
CA ASP A 215 -7.27 6.69 14.99
C ASP A 215 -7.33 5.18 14.71
N ILE A 216 -7.36 4.78 13.43
CA ILE A 216 -7.36 3.38 13.01
C ILE A 216 -5.94 2.94 12.69
N VAL A 217 -5.51 1.84 13.32
CA VAL A 217 -4.29 1.14 12.92
C VAL A 217 -4.65 0.06 11.90
N ARG A 218 -3.82 -0.13 10.87
CA ARG A 218 -3.98 -1.19 9.88
C ARG A 218 -2.77 -2.13 9.89
N TYR A 219 -3.03 -3.43 9.89
CA TYR A 219 -2.02 -4.45 9.61
C TYR A 219 -2.51 -5.41 8.52
N ASP A 220 -1.57 -5.94 7.75
CA ASP A 220 -1.84 -6.95 6.74
C ASP A 220 -1.46 -8.34 7.30
N LEU A 221 -2.33 -9.31 7.07
CA LEU A 221 -2.10 -10.69 7.47
C LEU A 221 -1.06 -11.34 6.55
N LEU A 222 -0.13 -12.06 7.16
CA LEU A 222 0.84 -12.85 6.43
C LEU A 222 0.22 -14.16 5.93
N PRO A 223 0.69 -14.69 4.79
CA PRO A 223 0.50 -16.09 4.45
C PRO A 223 1.03 -16.98 5.59
N LEU A 224 0.48 -18.20 5.72
CA LEU A 224 0.95 -19.15 6.71
C LEU A 224 2.40 -19.54 6.42
N LEU A 225 3.28 -19.33 7.41
CA LEU A 225 4.66 -19.80 7.35
C LEU A 225 4.69 -21.33 7.21
N LEU A 226 5.76 -21.87 6.64
CA LEU A 226 5.87 -23.33 6.47
C LEU A 226 5.79 -24.05 7.82
N PHE A 227 6.45 -23.50 8.84
CA PHE A 227 6.42 -24.06 10.20
C PHE A 227 5.03 -23.94 10.85
N GLN A 228 4.29 -22.86 10.59
CA GLN A 228 2.90 -22.72 11.07
C GLN A 228 2.00 -23.82 10.50
N ARG A 229 2.14 -24.16 9.22
CA ARG A 229 1.38 -25.23 8.57
C ARG A 229 1.68 -26.60 9.17
N ARG A 230 2.96 -26.94 9.36
CA ARG A 230 3.40 -28.16 10.03
C ARG A 230 2.79 -28.31 11.41
N GLN A 231 2.93 -27.26 12.23
CA GLN A 231 2.43 -27.28 13.60
C GLN A 231 0.90 -27.35 13.64
N ALA A 232 0.20 -26.61 12.78
CA ALA A 232 -1.25 -26.63 12.70
C ALA A 232 -1.78 -28.02 12.32
N ALA A 233 -1.21 -28.66 11.29
CA ALA A 233 -1.58 -30.01 10.86
C ALA A 233 -1.33 -31.06 11.95
N MET A 234 -0.16 -31.03 12.59
CA MET A 234 0.16 -31.96 13.68
C MET A 234 -0.76 -31.76 14.88
N ARG A 235 -0.96 -30.52 15.33
CA ARG A 235 -1.76 -30.19 16.52
C ARG A 235 -3.26 -30.45 16.32
N LEU A 236 -3.81 -30.07 15.17
CA LEU A 236 -5.25 -30.15 14.92
C LEU A 236 -5.68 -31.52 14.39
N ALA A 237 -4.85 -32.15 13.57
CA ALA A 237 -5.21 -33.35 12.81
C ALA A 237 -4.28 -34.56 13.05
N GLY A 238 -3.21 -34.42 13.84
CA GLY A 238 -2.23 -35.49 14.04
C GLY A 238 -1.44 -35.84 12.77
N LEU A 239 -1.35 -34.92 11.81
CA LEU A 239 -0.71 -35.16 10.52
C LEU A 239 0.74 -34.67 10.51
N ASP A 240 1.66 -35.57 10.15
CA ASP A 240 3.06 -35.23 9.86
C ASP A 240 3.21 -34.84 8.38
N LEU A 241 3.32 -33.53 8.13
CA LEU A 241 3.45 -33.00 6.78
C LEU A 241 4.82 -33.29 6.16
N ASP A 242 5.88 -33.45 6.96
CA ASP A 242 7.21 -33.75 6.43
C ASP A 242 7.29 -35.21 5.96
N ALA A 243 6.61 -36.12 6.66
CA ALA A 243 6.49 -37.51 6.24
C ALA A 243 5.58 -37.70 5.01
N SER A 244 4.50 -36.92 4.90
CA SER A 244 3.52 -37.07 3.83
C SER A 244 3.80 -36.22 2.59
N GLY A 245 4.57 -35.13 2.73
CA GLY A 245 4.89 -34.19 1.65
C GLY A 245 3.71 -33.34 1.18
N ILE A 246 2.59 -33.33 1.90
CA ILE A 246 1.37 -32.60 1.50
C ILE A 246 1.29 -31.21 2.13
N ALA A 247 0.65 -30.28 1.43
CA ALA A 247 0.37 -28.91 1.87
C ALA A 247 1.62 -28.09 2.30
N LEU A 248 2.79 -28.41 1.76
CA LEU A 248 4.07 -27.72 1.99
C LEU A 248 4.40 -26.67 0.92
N GLY A 249 3.81 -26.77 -0.28
CA GLY A 249 4.06 -25.88 -1.42
C GLY A 249 3.54 -24.46 -1.19
N SER A 250 3.91 -23.53 -2.07
CA SER A 250 3.64 -22.09 -1.89
C SER A 250 2.15 -21.73 -1.88
N ALA A 251 1.33 -22.35 -2.72
CA ALA A 251 -0.10 -22.04 -2.80
C ALA A 251 -0.83 -22.43 -1.50
N ALA A 252 -0.36 -23.47 -0.82
CA ALA A 252 -0.86 -23.88 0.49
C ALA A 252 -0.51 -22.90 1.63
N ALA A 253 0.23 -21.81 1.39
CA ALA A 253 0.40 -20.75 2.40
C ALA A 253 -0.90 -19.95 2.63
N ASN A 254 -1.84 -19.94 1.68
CA ASN A 254 -3.18 -19.39 1.90
C ASN A 254 -4.02 -20.41 2.70
N PRO A 255 -4.60 -20.07 3.86
CA PRO A 255 -5.36 -21.00 4.71
C PRO A 255 -6.46 -21.81 4.02
N ALA A 256 -7.24 -21.20 3.11
CA ALA A 256 -8.26 -21.95 2.37
C ALA A 256 -7.63 -23.03 1.47
N GLN A 257 -6.53 -22.69 0.80
CA GLN A 257 -5.81 -23.62 -0.07
C GLN A 257 -5.01 -24.66 0.73
N PHE A 258 -4.50 -24.31 1.91
CA PHE A 258 -3.92 -25.24 2.87
C PHE A 258 -4.89 -26.38 3.20
N ILE A 259 -6.12 -26.02 3.59
CA ILE A 259 -7.18 -26.99 3.91
C ILE A 259 -7.52 -27.85 2.69
N MET A 260 -7.70 -27.24 1.52
CA MET A 260 -7.96 -27.99 0.28
C MET A 260 -6.82 -28.96 -0.05
N ALA A 261 -5.55 -28.55 0.13
CA ALA A 261 -4.38 -29.40 -0.12
C ALA A 261 -4.32 -30.60 0.85
N LEU A 262 -4.63 -30.39 2.13
CA LEU A 262 -4.73 -31.49 3.11
C LEU A 262 -5.81 -32.50 2.72
N GLN A 263 -6.98 -32.03 2.29
CA GLN A 263 -8.08 -32.89 1.84
C GLN A 263 -7.73 -33.64 0.56
N ALA A 264 -7.09 -32.96 -0.40
CA ALA A 264 -6.69 -33.52 -1.68
C ALA A 264 -5.50 -34.51 -1.56
N GLY A 265 -4.72 -34.40 -0.48
CA GLY A 265 -3.41 -35.06 -0.37
C GLY A 265 -2.43 -34.49 -1.39
N ASP A 266 -2.48 -33.18 -1.64
CA ASP A 266 -1.64 -32.49 -2.62
C ASP A 266 -0.48 -31.75 -1.96
N VAL A 267 0.64 -31.60 -2.67
CA VAL A 267 1.82 -30.85 -2.19
C VAL A 267 1.47 -29.37 -1.98
N GLY A 268 0.63 -28.79 -2.84
CA GLY A 268 0.16 -27.43 -2.72
C GLY A 268 1.03 -26.39 -3.44
N GLU A 269 1.61 -26.74 -4.59
CA GLU A 269 2.44 -25.83 -5.38
C GLU A 269 1.62 -24.73 -6.06
N THR A 270 0.48 -25.09 -6.67
CA THR A 270 -0.41 -24.15 -7.36
C THR A 270 -1.86 -24.33 -6.90
N ALA A 271 -2.62 -23.23 -6.91
CA ALA A 271 -4.02 -23.23 -6.50
C ALA A 271 -4.88 -24.12 -7.43
N GLU A 272 -4.54 -24.12 -8.72
CA GLU A 272 -5.21 -24.86 -9.78
C GLU A 272 -5.04 -26.37 -9.57
N THR A 273 -3.82 -26.83 -9.28
CA THR A 273 -3.55 -28.26 -9.04
C THR A 273 -4.22 -28.75 -7.77
N ILE A 274 -4.19 -27.95 -6.68
CA ILE A 274 -4.93 -28.25 -5.44
C ILE A 274 -6.41 -28.42 -5.76
N THR A 275 -7.01 -27.48 -6.49
CA THR A 275 -8.43 -27.49 -6.84
C THR A 275 -8.79 -28.72 -7.66
N ASP A 276 -8.00 -29.05 -8.68
CA ASP A 276 -8.29 -30.16 -9.58
C ASP A 276 -8.13 -31.52 -8.91
N ARG A 277 -7.26 -31.66 -7.90
CA ARG A 277 -7.14 -32.87 -7.07
C ARG A 277 -8.17 -32.96 -5.94
N TRP A 278 -8.68 -31.82 -5.48
CA TRP A 278 -9.70 -31.74 -4.46
C TRP A 278 -11.09 -32.13 -4.99
N LEU A 279 -11.44 -31.68 -6.19
CA LEU A 279 -12.76 -31.84 -6.79
C LEU A 279 -13.28 -33.30 -6.83
N PRO A 280 -12.49 -34.32 -7.26
CA PRO A 280 -12.93 -35.72 -7.27
C PRO A 280 -13.21 -36.31 -5.89
N ARG A 281 -12.74 -35.67 -4.81
CA ARG A 281 -13.04 -36.09 -3.43
C ARG A 281 -14.33 -35.48 -2.90
N THR A 282 -14.80 -34.41 -3.51
CA THR A 282 -15.99 -33.66 -3.07
C THR A 282 -17.23 -33.90 -3.91
N ALA A 283 -17.06 -34.43 -5.13
CA ALA A 283 -18.14 -34.67 -6.08
C ALA A 283 -18.03 -36.09 -6.65
N ALA A 284 -19.19 -36.72 -6.91
CA ALA A 284 -19.26 -38.14 -7.25
C ALA A 284 -18.70 -38.48 -8.63
N ASP A 285 -18.83 -37.56 -9.59
CA ASP A 285 -18.42 -37.74 -10.99
C ASP A 285 -18.10 -36.38 -11.65
N ASN A 286 -17.63 -36.42 -12.90
CA ASN A 286 -17.29 -35.22 -13.67
C ASN A 286 -18.49 -34.29 -13.89
N GLU A 287 -19.69 -34.84 -14.06
CA GLU A 287 -20.89 -34.02 -14.27
C GLU A 287 -21.27 -33.24 -12.99
N ALA A 288 -21.08 -33.87 -11.83
CA ALA A 288 -21.23 -33.22 -10.53
C ALA A 288 -20.14 -32.16 -10.29
N ILE A 289 -18.90 -32.40 -10.72
CA ILE A 289 -17.82 -31.41 -10.68
C ILE A 289 -18.18 -30.18 -11.53
N ASP A 290 -18.64 -30.39 -12.76
CA ASP A 290 -18.98 -29.29 -13.68
C ASP A 290 -20.17 -28.47 -13.13
N ARG A 291 -21.21 -29.15 -12.62
CA ARG A 291 -22.33 -28.47 -11.93
C ARG A 291 -21.87 -27.68 -10.71
N LEU A 292 -20.95 -28.21 -9.91
CA LEU A 292 -20.40 -27.51 -8.74
C LEU A 292 -19.65 -26.24 -9.16
N CYS A 293 -18.83 -26.32 -10.22
CA CYS A 293 -18.08 -25.18 -10.73
C CYS A 293 -19.01 -24.09 -11.29
N ALA A 294 -20.02 -24.48 -12.07
CA ALA A 294 -21.02 -23.56 -12.61
C ALA A 294 -21.84 -22.87 -11.50
N ARG A 295 -22.19 -23.61 -10.44
CA ARG A 295 -22.93 -23.04 -9.28
C ARG A 295 -22.06 -22.13 -8.43
N ALA A 296 -20.76 -22.43 -8.29
CA ALA A 296 -19.81 -21.53 -7.65
C ALA A 296 -19.63 -20.22 -8.43
N PHE A 297 -19.57 -20.30 -9.77
CA PHE A 297 -19.60 -19.14 -10.65
C PHE A 297 -20.88 -18.32 -10.45
N ALA A 298 -22.06 -18.95 -10.49
CA ALA A 298 -23.34 -18.28 -10.30
C ALA A 298 -23.44 -17.59 -8.93
N ALA A 299 -22.97 -18.25 -7.86
CA ALA A 299 -22.91 -17.69 -6.52
C ALA A 299 -21.97 -16.47 -6.42
N LEU A 300 -20.83 -16.50 -7.11
CA LEU A 300 -19.91 -15.36 -7.17
C LEU A 300 -20.50 -14.19 -7.98
N ALA A 301 -21.33 -14.50 -8.98
CA ALA A 301 -22.09 -13.52 -9.76
C ALA A 301 -23.32 -12.94 -9.01
N GLY A 302 -23.56 -13.34 -7.75
CA GLY A 302 -24.63 -12.81 -6.92
C GLY A 302 -25.97 -13.54 -7.04
N HIS A 303 -26.03 -14.70 -7.72
CA HIS A 303 -27.19 -15.57 -7.66
C HIS A 303 -27.27 -16.33 -6.33
N ASP A 304 -28.47 -16.72 -5.92
CA ASP A 304 -28.69 -17.47 -4.68
C ASP A 304 -27.87 -18.78 -4.66
N ALA A 305 -26.94 -18.84 -3.71
CA ALA A 305 -26.16 -20.04 -3.45
C ALA A 305 -26.97 -20.97 -2.55
N ASP A 306 -27.31 -22.17 -3.03
CA ASP A 306 -27.81 -23.21 -2.14
C ASP A 306 -26.68 -23.75 -1.24
N GLN A 307 -27.05 -24.54 -0.23
CA GLN A 307 -26.15 -25.04 0.81
C GLN A 307 -25.00 -25.94 0.30
N THR A 308 -25.05 -26.39 -0.94
CA THR A 308 -24.03 -27.27 -1.52
C THR A 308 -22.91 -26.50 -2.25
N VAL A 309 -23.00 -25.16 -2.36
CA VAL A 309 -21.89 -24.32 -2.84
C VAL A 309 -20.95 -24.00 -1.67
N PRO A 310 -19.62 -24.15 -1.82
CA PRO A 310 -18.66 -23.75 -0.79
C PRO A 310 -18.87 -22.31 -0.34
N THR A 311 -18.79 -22.03 0.96
CA THR A 311 -19.02 -20.67 1.50
C THR A 311 -17.80 -19.76 1.39
N VAL A 312 -16.60 -20.34 1.27
CA VAL A 312 -15.33 -19.60 1.19
C VAL A 312 -15.17 -18.97 -0.20
N THR A 313 -15.11 -17.64 -0.26
CA THR A 313 -14.99 -16.85 -1.52
C THR A 313 -13.82 -17.30 -2.37
N ARG A 314 -12.65 -17.58 -1.77
CA ARG A 314 -11.47 -18.05 -2.52
C ARG A 314 -11.73 -19.37 -3.25
N VAL A 315 -12.45 -20.30 -2.61
CA VAL A 315 -12.83 -21.58 -3.23
C VAL A 315 -13.79 -21.33 -4.39
N ARG A 316 -14.79 -20.45 -4.20
CA ARG A 316 -15.72 -20.06 -5.29
C ARG A 316 -14.97 -19.46 -6.49
N GLN A 317 -13.98 -18.59 -6.25
CA GLN A 317 -13.17 -17.98 -7.30
C GLN A 317 -12.37 -19.02 -8.10
N LEU A 318 -11.75 -20.00 -7.44
CA LEU A 318 -10.99 -21.08 -8.09
C LEU A 318 -11.91 -22.00 -8.93
N LEU A 319 -13.10 -22.31 -8.41
CA LEU A 319 -14.10 -23.11 -9.13
C LEU A 319 -14.72 -22.33 -10.30
N ALA A 320 -14.98 -21.03 -10.12
CA ALA A 320 -15.45 -20.15 -11.19
C ALA A 320 -14.41 -20.04 -12.31
N ALA A 321 -13.13 -19.92 -11.98
CA ALA A 321 -12.05 -19.94 -12.96
C ALA A 321 -11.99 -21.25 -13.75
N ARG A 322 -12.23 -22.39 -13.09
CA ARG A 322 -12.32 -23.69 -13.79
C ARG A 322 -13.51 -23.75 -14.74
N HIS A 323 -14.68 -23.26 -14.33
CA HIS A 323 -15.85 -23.17 -15.20
C HIS A 323 -15.57 -22.28 -16.42
N LEU A 324 -15.02 -21.09 -16.19
CA LEU A 324 -14.71 -20.11 -17.24
C LEU A 324 -13.65 -20.58 -18.24
N ALA A 325 -12.84 -21.59 -17.92
CA ALA A 325 -11.84 -22.13 -18.85
C ALA A 325 -12.46 -22.74 -20.13
N GLY A 326 -13.74 -23.14 -20.07
CA GLY A 326 -14.50 -23.62 -21.23
C GLY A 326 -15.38 -22.55 -21.90
N GLU A 327 -15.41 -21.33 -21.36
CA GLU A 327 -16.32 -20.26 -21.78
C GLU A 327 -15.58 -19.19 -22.61
N PRO A 328 -16.30 -18.37 -23.40
CA PRO A 328 -15.70 -17.22 -24.08
C PRO A 328 -15.10 -16.22 -23.09
N ALA A 329 -13.90 -15.70 -23.40
CA ALA A 329 -13.22 -14.69 -22.55
C ALA A 329 -14.11 -13.48 -22.21
N ALA A 330 -14.98 -13.08 -23.14
CA ALA A 330 -15.95 -12.00 -22.94
C ALA A 330 -16.77 -12.16 -21.65
N LEU A 331 -17.22 -13.39 -21.33
CA LEU A 331 -18.01 -13.67 -20.12
C LEU A 331 -17.23 -13.34 -18.84
N ALA A 332 -15.96 -13.77 -18.76
CA ALA A 332 -15.10 -13.48 -17.62
C ALA A 332 -14.85 -11.97 -17.46
N THR A 333 -14.60 -11.28 -18.58
CA THR A 333 -14.30 -9.85 -18.56
C THR A 333 -15.53 -8.97 -18.26
N GLU A 334 -16.74 -9.38 -18.66
CA GLU A 334 -17.98 -8.69 -18.29
C GLU A 334 -18.16 -8.63 -16.78
N HIS A 335 -18.02 -9.77 -16.11
CA HIS A 335 -18.09 -9.83 -14.65
C HIS A 335 -16.98 -9.04 -13.96
N PHE A 336 -15.75 -9.11 -14.49
CA PHE A 336 -14.64 -8.30 -14.00
C PHE A 336 -14.92 -6.80 -14.12
N ARG A 337 -15.44 -6.33 -15.26
CA ARG A 337 -15.78 -4.91 -15.45
C ARG A 337 -16.83 -4.43 -14.44
N GLY A 338 -17.77 -5.29 -14.04
CA GLY A 338 -18.77 -4.98 -13.03
C GLY A 338 -18.24 -4.96 -11.59
N GLN A 339 -17.38 -5.92 -11.22
CA GLN A 339 -16.81 -6.04 -9.87
C GLN A 339 -15.33 -6.46 -9.90
N PRO A 340 -14.39 -5.54 -10.22
CA PRO A 340 -12.99 -5.88 -10.45
C PRO A 340 -12.32 -6.60 -9.27
N SER A 341 -12.58 -6.15 -8.04
CA SER A 341 -11.98 -6.73 -6.81
C SER A 341 -12.44 -8.16 -6.54
N VAL A 342 -13.71 -8.47 -6.86
CA VAL A 342 -14.29 -9.81 -6.65
C VAL A 342 -13.76 -10.81 -7.69
N TRP A 343 -13.61 -10.37 -8.94
CA TRP A 343 -13.30 -11.25 -10.07
C TRP A 343 -11.83 -11.30 -10.46
N ALA A 344 -10.99 -10.33 -10.08
CA ALA A 344 -9.55 -10.37 -10.36
C ALA A 344 -8.89 -11.68 -9.93
N PRO A 345 -9.16 -12.24 -8.72
CA PRO A 345 -8.55 -13.52 -8.33
C PRO A 345 -9.01 -14.72 -9.18
N SER A 346 -10.25 -14.70 -9.68
CA SER A 346 -10.76 -15.71 -10.62
C SER A 346 -10.07 -15.61 -11.98
N LEU A 347 -9.88 -14.40 -12.49
CA LEU A 347 -9.22 -14.19 -13.78
C LEU A 347 -7.72 -14.52 -13.71
N ARG A 348 -7.04 -14.29 -12.58
CA ARG A 348 -5.67 -14.78 -12.36
C ARG A 348 -5.58 -16.30 -12.43
N SER A 349 -6.52 -17.00 -11.78
CA SER A 349 -6.58 -18.46 -11.84
C SER A 349 -6.94 -18.95 -13.25
N LEU A 350 -7.86 -18.27 -13.94
CA LEU A 350 -8.22 -18.57 -15.32
C LEU A 350 -7.00 -18.43 -16.25
N ALA A 351 -6.25 -17.33 -16.15
CA ALA A 351 -5.05 -17.12 -16.93
C ALA A 351 -3.99 -18.20 -16.67
N ALA A 352 -3.78 -18.60 -15.40
CA ALA A 352 -2.89 -19.70 -15.06
C ALA A 352 -3.31 -21.04 -15.71
N ARG A 353 -4.62 -21.31 -15.79
CA ARG A 353 -5.17 -22.50 -16.46
C ARG A 353 -5.03 -22.46 -17.98
N LEU A 354 -5.10 -21.26 -18.56
CA LEU A 354 -4.99 -21.01 -20.01
C LEU A 354 -3.56 -20.74 -20.46
N ALA A 355 -2.57 -20.81 -19.56
CA ALA A 355 -1.17 -20.53 -19.87
C ALA A 355 -0.67 -21.39 -21.05
N GLY A 356 -0.04 -20.73 -22.02
CA GLY A 356 0.45 -21.37 -23.25
C GLY A 356 -0.63 -21.72 -24.29
N GLN A 357 -1.90 -21.35 -24.06
CA GLN A 357 -3.01 -21.59 -24.99
C GLN A 357 -3.46 -20.29 -25.67
N PRO A 358 -3.98 -20.34 -26.91
CA PRO A 358 -4.53 -19.16 -27.59
C PRO A 358 -5.64 -18.45 -26.81
N ALA A 359 -6.41 -19.20 -26.02
CA ALA A 359 -7.44 -18.65 -25.15
C ALA A 359 -6.88 -17.74 -24.04
N GLY A 360 -5.64 -17.95 -23.60
CA GLY A 360 -4.97 -17.07 -22.64
C GLY A 360 -4.68 -15.69 -23.23
N ALA A 361 -4.16 -15.65 -24.47
CA ALA A 361 -3.99 -14.39 -25.19
C ALA A 361 -5.34 -13.69 -25.45
N ALA A 362 -6.37 -14.45 -25.84
CA ALA A 362 -7.72 -13.91 -26.03
C ALA A 362 -8.33 -13.31 -24.75
N LEU A 363 -7.99 -13.85 -23.56
CA LEU A 363 -8.40 -13.26 -22.29
C LEU A 363 -7.77 -11.88 -22.06
N ILE A 364 -6.49 -11.72 -22.38
CA ILE A 364 -5.80 -10.43 -22.28
C ILE A 364 -6.39 -9.44 -23.29
N ASP A 365 -6.61 -9.86 -24.53
CA ASP A 365 -7.25 -9.02 -25.54
C ASP A 365 -8.63 -8.54 -25.06
N ALA A 366 -9.46 -9.45 -24.54
CA ALA A 366 -10.78 -9.13 -24.01
C ALA A 366 -10.74 -8.17 -22.81
N LEU A 367 -9.69 -8.20 -21.98
CA LEU A 367 -9.51 -7.25 -20.87
C LEU A 367 -9.24 -5.81 -21.36
N LEU A 368 -8.64 -5.68 -22.55
CA LEU A 368 -8.31 -4.40 -23.17
C LEU A 368 -9.41 -3.89 -24.12
N GLU A 369 -10.42 -4.71 -24.43
CA GLU A 369 -11.53 -4.30 -25.30
C GLU A 369 -12.44 -3.25 -24.63
N GLY A 370 -12.84 -2.24 -25.42
CA GLY A 370 -13.78 -1.20 -25.01
C GLY A 370 -13.24 0.21 -25.22
N GLU A 371 -14.08 1.21 -24.93
CA GLU A 371 -13.66 2.62 -24.87
C GLU A 371 -12.99 2.87 -23.50
N GLY A 372 -11.90 3.65 -23.49
CA GLY A 372 -10.91 3.77 -22.39
C GLY A 372 -11.37 4.34 -21.04
N GLY A 373 -12.56 3.96 -20.56
CA GLY A 373 -13.01 4.24 -19.20
C GLY A 373 -12.36 3.33 -18.15
N ASP A 374 -12.64 3.61 -16.87
CA ASP A 374 -12.03 2.96 -15.70
C ASP A 374 -11.99 1.44 -15.76
N ALA A 375 -13.04 0.80 -16.29
CA ALA A 375 -13.13 -0.65 -16.36
C ALA A 375 -12.05 -1.25 -17.30
N VAL A 376 -11.79 -0.59 -18.43
CA VAL A 376 -10.74 -0.98 -19.39
C VAL A 376 -9.36 -0.73 -18.78
N LEU A 377 -9.18 0.38 -18.07
CA LEU A 377 -7.91 0.70 -17.42
C LEU A 377 -7.58 -0.28 -16.28
N ARG A 378 -8.57 -0.68 -15.46
CA ARG A 378 -8.41 -1.76 -14.48
C ARG A 378 -8.16 -3.11 -15.17
N GLY A 379 -8.77 -3.33 -16.33
CA GLY A 379 -8.48 -4.47 -17.20
C GLY A 379 -7.02 -4.50 -17.64
N ALA A 380 -6.44 -3.35 -18.00
CA ALA A 380 -5.03 -3.22 -18.35
C ALA A 380 -4.10 -3.46 -17.15
N LEU A 381 -4.46 -3.02 -15.94
CA LEU A 381 -3.72 -3.35 -14.71
C LEU A 381 -3.68 -4.85 -14.44
N LEU A 382 -4.83 -5.52 -14.59
CA LEU A 382 -4.89 -6.97 -14.48
C LEU A 382 -4.10 -7.65 -15.60
N ALA A 383 -4.27 -7.22 -16.84
CA ALA A 383 -3.51 -7.74 -17.98
C ALA A 383 -2.00 -7.61 -17.77
N ALA A 384 -1.52 -6.50 -17.18
CA ALA A 384 -0.11 -6.31 -16.88
C ALA A 384 0.44 -7.28 -15.83
N ASP A 385 -0.41 -7.71 -14.90
CA ASP A 385 -0.08 -8.71 -13.89
C ASP A 385 0.00 -10.13 -14.48
N LEU A 386 -0.80 -10.39 -15.52
CA LEU A 386 -0.87 -11.68 -16.20
C LEU A 386 0.17 -11.83 -17.32
N GLU A 387 0.54 -10.73 -17.98
CA GLU A 387 1.47 -10.72 -19.11
C GLU A 387 2.93 -10.76 -18.64
N THR A 388 3.63 -11.82 -19.05
CA THR A 388 5.04 -12.03 -18.68
C THR A 388 5.99 -11.85 -19.85
N ASP A 389 5.49 -11.99 -21.09
CA ASP A 389 6.29 -11.96 -22.29
C ASP A 389 6.36 -10.55 -22.91
N ALA A 390 7.48 -10.28 -23.59
CA ALA A 390 7.64 -9.05 -24.37
C ALA A 390 6.97 -9.20 -25.75
N GLY A 391 6.32 -8.15 -26.24
CA GLY A 391 5.72 -8.12 -27.57
C GLY A 391 4.62 -7.08 -27.73
N ALA A 392 3.91 -7.11 -28.86
CA ALA A 392 2.87 -6.13 -29.22
C ALA A 392 1.72 -6.05 -28.19
N GLN A 393 1.43 -7.15 -27.49
CA GLN A 393 0.44 -7.19 -26.43
C GLN A 393 0.89 -6.36 -25.21
N ARG A 394 2.16 -6.51 -24.80
CA ARG A 394 2.77 -5.66 -23.75
C ARG A 394 2.75 -4.18 -24.14
N ASP A 395 3.04 -3.83 -25.40
CA ASP A 395 3.02 -2.44 -25.85
C ASP A 395 1.62 -1.81 -25.74
N ARG A 396 0.57 -2.57 -26.08
CA ARG A 396 -0.83 -2.13 -25.89
C ARG A 396 -1.18 -1.94 -24.42
N ILE A 397 -0.77 -2.86 -23.55
CA ILE A 397 -0.96 -2.73 -22.10
C ILE A 397 -0.23 -1.49 -21.59
N ALA A 398 1.05 -1.31 -21.96
CA ALA A 398 1.86 -0.18 -21.56
C ALA A 398 1.25 1.18 -21.96
N ALA A 399 0.60 1.26 -23.13
CA ALA A 399 -0.13 2.46 -23.52
C ALA A 399 -1.27 2.81 -22.55
N HIS A 400 -2.07 1.83 -22.12
CA HIS A 400 -3.11 2.04 -21.12
C HIS A 400 -2.53 2.38 -19.73
N LEU A 401 -1.43 1.73 -19.33
CA LEU A 401 -0.72 2.06 -18.08
C LEU A 401 -0.20 3.50 -18.08
N LEU A 402 0.25 3.98 -19.24
CA LEU A 402 0.67 5.35 -19.42
C LEU A 402 -0.50 6.33 -19.32
N THR A 403 -1.65 6.00 -19.91
CA THR A 403 -2.91 6.77 -19.74
C THR A 403 -3.30 6.88 -18.27
N ILE A 404 -3.26 5.77 -17.51
CA ILE A 404 -3.53 5.74 -16.06
C ILE A 404 -2.69 6.80 -15.34
N ILE A 405 -1.40 6.88 -15.65
CA ILE A 405 -0.48 7.80 -14.97
C ILE A 405 -0.63 9.24 -15.46
N GLN A 406 -0.55 9.48 -16.78
CA GLN A 406 -0.45 10.82 -17.36
C GLN A 406 -1.75 11.62 -17.24
N GLU A 407 -2.89 10.95 -17.40
CA GLU A 407 -4.21 11.59 -17.27
C GLU A 407 -4.69 11.61 -15.81
N GLY A 408 -3.96 10.95 -14.91
CA GLY A 408 -4.39 10.78 -13.53
C GLY A 408 -5.65 9.92 -13.44
N ALA A 409 -5.86 9.02 -14.41
CA ALA A 409 -6.99 8.12 -14.42
C ALA A 409 -6.82 7.05 -13.33
N LEU A 410 -7.94 6.64 -12.72
CA LEU A 410 -7.97 5.78 -11.53
C LEU A 410 -7.33 6.41 -10.27
N SER A 411 -7.37 5.68 -9.15
CA SER A 411 -6.86 6.15 -7.86
C SER A 411 -5.32 6.18 -7.81
N ALA A 412 -4.73 7.00 -6.94
CA ALA A 412 -3.26 7.08 -6.82
C ALA A 412 -2.57 5.72 -6.57
N PRO A 413 -3.11 4.79 -5.74
CA PRO A 413 -2.56 3.44 -5.60
C PRO A 413 -2.58 2.62 -6.91
N GLU A 414 -3.64 2.74 -7.71
CA GLU A 414 -3.72 2.11 -9.04
C GLU A 414 -2.71 2.73 -10.02
N ARG A 415 -2.47 4.05 -9.93
CA ARG A 415 -1.42 4.72 -10.72
C ARG A 415 -0.01 4.31 -10.32
N GLU A 416 0.25 4.13 -9.03
CA GLU A 416 1.52 3.56 -8.53
C GLU A 416 1.71 2.11 -9.02
N GLN A 417 0.64 1.31 -9.05
CA GLN A 417 0.69 -0.04 -9.60
C GLN A 417 1.06 -0.01 -11.10
N ALA A 418 0.42 0.85 -11.89
CA ALA A 418 0.77 1.04 -13.30
C ALA A 418 2.24 1.43 -13.48
N ALA A 419 2.73 2.37 -12.67
CA ALA A 419 4.11 2.84 -12.75
C ALA A 419 5.13 1.75 -12.38
N ARG A 420 4.82 0.86 -11.44
CA ARG A 420 5.67 -0.31 -11.12
C ARG A 420 5.76 -1.32 -12.26
N PHE A 421 4.68 -1.51 -13.02
CA PHE A 421 4.73 -2.33 -14.23
C PHE A 421 5.62 -1.68 -15.29
N LEU A 422 5.41 -0.39 -15.57
CA LEU A 422 6.25 0.34 -16.52
C LEU A 422 7.72 0.39 -16.10
N ALA A 423 8.02 0.57 -14.82
CA ALA A 423 9.39 0.56 -14.29
C ALA A 423 10.13 -0.74 -14.64
N ARG A 424 9.47 -1.89 -14.47
CA ARG A 424 10.04 -3.21 -14.81
C ARG A 424 10.17 -3.44 -16.32
N TRP A 425 9.25 -2.88 -17.10
CA TRP A 425 9.20 -3.11 -18.55
C TRP A 425 10.03 -2.12 -19.36
N GLY A 426 10.53 -1.06 -18.72
CA GLY A 426 11.10 0.10 -19.38
C GLY A 426 10.04 1.18 -19.53
N ASP A 427 10.08 2.17 -18.63
CA ASP A 427 9.13 3.28 -18.63
C ASP A 427 9.34 4.13 -19.90
N PRO A 428 8.30 4.35 -20.73
CA PRO A 428 8.45 5.08 -21.98
C PRO A 428 8.53 6.60 -21.80
N ARG A 429 8.31 7.13 -20.58
CA ARG A 429 8.40 8.57 -20.27
C ARG A 429 9.87 9.02 -20.24
N ASP A 430 10.13 10.27 -20.65
CA ASP A 430 11.43 10.90 -20.39
C ASP A 430 11.50 11.37 -18.93
N LEU A 431 11.99 10.50 -18.05
CA LEU A 431 12.12 10.78 -16.62
C LEU A 431 13.27 11.75 -16.28
N GLU A 432 14.02 12.22 -17.28
CA GLU A 432 15.06 13.24 -17.15
C GLU A 432 14.67 14.56 -17.88
N GLU A 433 13.42 14.68 -18.34
CA GLU A 433 12.91 15.87 -19.04
C GLU A 433 13.09 17.15 -18.20
N LEU A 434 13.31 18.27 -18.88
CA LEU A 434 13.54 19.58 -18.27
C LEU A 434 12.41 20.55 -18.63
N ALA A 435 11.95 21.34 -17.67
CA ALA A 435 11.10 22.51 -17.89
C ALA A 435 11.95 23.77 -18.05
N ASP A 436 11.61 24.62 -19.02
CA ASP A 436 12.14 25.97 -19.16
C ASP A 436 11.47 26.92 -18.15
N VAL A 437 12.28 27.56 -17.30
CA VAL A 437 11.82 28.57 -16.35
C VAL A 437 12.33 29.94 -16.79
N PRO A 438 11.44 30.88 -17.14
CA PRO A 438 11.86 32.21 -17.57
C PRO A 438 12.48 32.99 -16.40
N GLY A 439 13.59 33.66 -16.71
CA GLY A 439 14.20 34.62 -15.80
C GLY A 439 13.30 35.85 -15.59
N GLY A 440 13.52 36.54 -14.47
CA GLY A 440 12.75 37.73 -14.10
C GLY A 440 12.56 37.87 -12.60
N SER A 441 11.83 38.92 -12.23
CA SER A 441 11.45 39.21 -10.85
C SER A 441 10.20 38.46 -10.44
N PHE A 442 10.17 37.89 -9.23
CA PHE A 442 8.97 37.23 -8.68
C PHE A 442 8.88 37.42 -7.16
N THR A 443 7.68 37.14 -6.62
CA THR A 443 7.47 37.10 -5.17
C THR A 443 8.06 35.83 -4.58
N PHE A 444 9.00 35.99 -3.65
CA PHE A 444 9.70 34.94 -2.95
C PHE A 444 9.39 35.00 -1.43
N GLY A 445 9.07 33.85 -0.84
CA GLY A 445 8.66 33.72 0.56
C GLY A 445 7.18 33.96 0.82
N SER A 446 6.80 33.86 2.09
CA SER A 446 5.44 34.05 2.60
C SER A 446 5.44 34.32 4.11
N ASP A 447 4.35 34.92 4.61
CA ASP A 447 4.12 35.14 6.05
C ASP A 447 3.46 33.94 6.77
N THR A 448 3.43 32.76 6.14
CA THR A 448 2.84 31.55 6.75
C THR A 448 3.75 30.86 7.77
N HIS A 449 5.05 31.15 7.74
CA HIS A 449 6.01 30.59 8.68
C HIS A 449 7.18 31.56 8.92
N PRO A 450 7.73 31.67 10.15
CA PRO A 450 8.82 32.62 10.45
C PRO A 450 10.06 32.49 9.56
N ASN A 451 10.37 31.26 9.13
CA ASN A 451 11.56 31.00 8.33
C ASN A 451 11.41 31.44 6.86
N SER A 452 10.18 31.52 6.34
CA SER A 452 9.85 31.95 4.97
C SER A 452 9.43 33.42 4.88
N ALA A 453 9.45 34.15 5.99
CA ALA A 453 9.01 35.54 6.09
C ALA A 453 10.19 36.53 6.16
N PRO A 454 10.04 37.76 5.66
CA PRO A 454 8.87 38.29 4.96
C PRO A 454 8.86 37.93 3.47
N PRO A 455 7.68 37.96 2.80
CA PRO A 455 7.61 37.93 1.34
C PRO A 455 8.31 39.16 0.75
N HIS A 456 9.11 38.97 -0.29
CA HIS A 456 9.85 40.04 -0.96
C HIS A 456 10.13 39.66 -2.42
N VAL A 457 10.63 40.61 -3.22
CA VAL A 457 10.92 40.37 -4.64
C VAL A 457 12.37 39.91 -4.81
N VAL A 458 12.57 38.83 -5.57
CA VAL A 458 13.89 38.33 -5.99
C VAL A 458 13.92 38.24 -7.51
N VAL A 459 15.10 38.44 -8.11
CA VAL A 459 15.36 38.24 -9.54
C VAL A 459 16.16 36.95 -9.71
N VAL A 460 15.72 36.09 -10.62
CA VAL A 460 16.48 34.90 -11.05
C VAL A 460 16.72 34.97 -12.56
N ASP A 461 17.85 34.43 -13.02
CA ASP A 461 18.10 34.26 -14.45
C ASP A 461 17.20 33.16 -15.03
N ALA A 462 17.18 33.04 -16.36
CA ALA A 462 16.51 31.90 -17.00
C ALA A 462 17.32 30.62 -16.78
N PHE A 463 16.64 29.52 -16.47
CA PHE A 463 17.24 28.22 -16.26
C PHE A 463 16.29 27.10 -16.70
N ARG A 464 16.82 25.89 -16.80
CA ARG A 464 16.03 24.67 -16.99
C ARG A 464 16.07 23.84 -15.73
N ILE A 465 14.98 23.17 -15.36
CA ILE A 465 14.90 22.34 -14.15
C ILE A 465 14.26 21.00 -14.48
N GLY A 466 14.71 19.91 -13.86
CA GLY A 466 14.11 18.59 -14.04
C GLY A 466 12.63 18.60 -13.70
N ILE A 467 11.76 18.11 -14.58
CA ILE A 467 10.32 18.07 -14.31
C ILE A 467 9.97 17.07 -13.19
N TYR A 468 10.85 16.11 -12.93
CA TYR A 468 10.79 15.16 -11.82
C TYR A 468 12.02 15.28 -10.89
N PRO A 469 11.91 14.87 -9.62
CA PRO A 469 13.08 14.53 -8.82
C PRO A 469 13.92 13.45 -9.53
N VAL A 470 15.23 13.41 -9.27
CA VAL A 470 16.10 12.37 -9.82
C VAL A 470 15.62 11.00 -9.34
N THR A 471 15.39 10.08 -10.27
CA THR A 471 14.85 8.75 -9.97
C THR A 471 15.92 7.76 -9.53
N ASN A 472 15.50 6.69 -8.87
CA ASN A 472 16.33 5.55 -8.49
C ASN A 472 17.07 4.97 -9.69
N GLY A 473 16.42 4.83 -10.84
CA GLY A 473 17.05 4.34 -12.06
C GLY A 473 18.14 5.28 -12.60
N ALA A 474 17.91 6.59 -12.56
CA ALA A 474 18.91 7.57 -12.99
C ALA A 474 20.12 7.63 -12.04
N TYR A 475 19.86 7.68 -10.74
CA TYR A 475 20.91 7.68 -9.72
C TYR A 475 21.65 6.34 -9.64
N GLY A 476 20.95 5.21 -9.83
CA GLY A 476 21.53 3.87 -9.87
C GLY A 476 22.57 3.71 -10.97
N ARG A 477 22.35 4.32 -12.15
CA ARG A 477 23.37 4.38 -13.22
C ARG A 477 24.63 5.12 -12.78
N PHE A 478 24.49 6.26 -12.12
CA PHE A 478 25.62 7.00 -11.55
C PHE A 478 26.39 6.16 -10.54
N VAL A 479 25.68 5.47 -9.65
CA VAL A 479 26.28 4.60 -8.63
C VAL A 479 27.08 3.47 -9.28
N GLN A 480 26.50 2.80 -10.27
CA GLN A 480 27.15 1.70 -11.00
C GLN A 480 28.38 2.17 -11.79
N GLU A 481 28.30 3.30 -12.49
CA GLU A 481 29.40 3.82 -13.32
C GLU A 481 30.55 4.40 -12.48
N THR A 482 30.28 4.93 -11.29
CA THR A 482 31.29 5.60 -10.44
C THR A 482 31.81 4.73 -9.29
N GLY A 483 31.14 3.62 -8.97
CA GLY A 483 31.47 2.76 -7.84
C GLY A 483 31.21 3.39 -6.46
N ARG A 484 30.41 4.46 -6.40
CA ARG A 484 30.01 5.09 -5.13
C ARG A 484 29.10 4.17 -4.31
N SER A 485 29.09 4.34 -3.00
CA SER A 485 28.13 3.64 -2.15
C SER A 485 26.81 4.38 -2.13
N TRP A 486 25.70 3.64 -2.18
CA TRP A 486 24.36 4.18 -1.97
C TRP A 486 23.68 3.43 -0.82
N ARG A 487 23.06 4.18 0.10
CA ARG A 487 22.51 3.65 1.35
C ARG A 487 21.02 3.29 1.26
N SER A 488 20.38 3.57 0.13
CA SER A 488 18.97 3.23 -0.08
C SER A 488 18.80 1.72 -0.11
N PRO A 489 17.95 1.13 0.75
CA PRO A 489 17.75 -0.32 0.81
C PRO A 489 17.01 -0.87 -0.42
N ASP A 490 16.21 -0.04 -1.08
CA ASP A 490 15.33 -0.38 -2.21
C ASP A 490 15.71 0.38 -3.49
N GLY A 491 16.84 1.11 -3.50
CA GLY A 491 17.26 1.95 -4.61
C GLY A 491 17.52 1.22 -5.93
N PHE A 492 17.82 -0.08 -5.87
CA PHE A 492 18.02 -0.94 -7.04
C PHE A 492 16.84 -1.88 -7.34
N ALA A 493 15.74 -1.78 -6.60
CA ALA A 493 14.54 -2.57 -6.89
C ALA A 493 13.94 -2.13 -8.24
N GLU A 494 13.79 -3.06 -9.19
CA GLU A 494 13.38 -2.76 -10.57
C GLU A 494 12.02 -2.05 -10.62
N GLU A 495 11.06 -2.50 -9.82
CA GLU A 495 9.73 -1.92 -9.72
C GLU A 495 9.72 -0.53 -9.07
N ARG A 496 10.83 -0.11 -8.44
CA ARG A 496 11.01 1.22 -7.84
C ARG A 496 12.02 2.08 -8.60
N ALA A 497 12.44 1.67 -9.80
CA ALA A 497 13.36 2.44 -10.64
C ALA A 497 12.85 3.85 -10.98
N THR A 498 11.53 4.07 -10.97
CA THR A 498 10.89 5.36 -11.26
C THR A 498 10.50 6.15 -10.01
N ALA A 499 10.76 5.64 -8.81
CA ALA A 499 10.63 6.41 -7.56
C ALA A 499 11.84 7.37 -7.40
N PRO A 500 11.72 8.47 -6.63
CA PRO A 500 12.85 9.35 -6.35
C PRO A 500 14.00 8.63 -5.64
N ALA A 501 15.22 8.99 -6.01
CA ALA A 501 16.42 8.59 -5.30
C ALA A 501 16.51 9.30 -3.94
N THR A 502 16.58 8.51 -2.87
CA THR A 502 16.68 9.00 -1.49
C THR A 502 17.85 8.34 -0.75
N ASP A 503 17.97 8.58 0.56
CA ASP A 503 19.05 8.04 1.41
C ASP A 503 20.46 8.38 0.86
N LEU A 504 20.59 9.63 0.39
CA LEU A 504 21.80 10.22 -0.15
C LEU A 504 22.07 11.57 0.49
N THR A 505 23.35 11.95 0.55
CA THR A 505 23.78 13.23 1.13
C THR A 505 23.71 14.36 0.11
N TRP A 506 23.75 15.61 0.56
CA TRP A 506 23.88 16.77 -0.34
C TRP A 506 25.13 16.67 -1.22
N ARG A 507 26.24 16.13 -0.67
CA ARG A 507 27.49 15.93 -1.42
C ARG A 507 27.36 14.88 -2.51
N ASP A 508 26.59 13.83 -2.26
CA ASP A 508 26.29 12.82 -3.27
C ASP A 508 25.46 13.39 -4.41
N ALA A 509 24.42 14.18 -4.08
CA ALA A 509 23.62 14.88 -5.06
C ALA A 509 24.45 15.84 -5.94
N ARG A 510 25.41 16.56 -5.34
CA ARG A 510 26.37 17.38 -6.10
C ARG A 510 27.26 16.57 -7.02
N ALA A 511 27.81 15.45 -6.54
CA ALA A 511 28.66 14.59 -7.35
C ALA A 511 27.88 13.97 -8.52
N TYR A 512 26.60 13.63 -8.31
CA TYR A 512 25.71 13.22 -9.40
C TYR A 512 25.59 14.33 -10.46
N CYS A 513 25.36 15.59 -10.06
CA CYS A 513 25.29 16.71 -10.99
C CYS A 513 26.60 16.93 -11.77
N GLU A 514 27.75 16.79 -11.12
CA GLU A 514 29.06 16.88 -11.78
C GLU A 514 29.26 15.75 -12.82
N TRP A 515 28.91 14.51 -12.47
CA TRP A 515 28.91 13.37 -13.40
C TRP A 515 27.94 13.59 -14.57
N LEU A 516 26.71 14.05 -14.27
CA LEU A 516 25.68 14.27 -15.28
C LEU A 516 26.07 15.39 -16.24
N THR A 517 26.75 16.43 -15.75
CA THR A 517 27.31 17.50 -16.59
C THR A 517 28.25 16.93 -17.65
N ALA A 518 29.25 16.13 -17.23
CA ALA A 518 30.20 15.53 -18.16
C ALA A 518 29.49 14.61 -19.18
N ARG A 519 28.53 13.80 -18.70
CA ARG A 519 27.77 12.87 -19.54
C ARG A 519 26.90 13.59 -20.56
N TRP A 520 26.12 14.58 -20.13
CA TRP A 520 25.19 15.30 -21.01
C TRP A 520 25.90 16.19 -22.02
N ARG A 521 27.07 16.75 -21.69
CA ARG A 521 27.94 17.42 -22.67
C ARG A 521 28.46 16.44 -23.72
N ALA A 522 29.00 15.29 -23.29
CA ALA A 522 29.49 14.26 -24.19
C ALA A 522 28.39 13.71 -25.13
N ALA A 523 27.14 13.67 -24.65
CA ALA A 523 25.97 13.29 -25.43
C ALA A 523 25.34 14.43 -26.25
N GLY A 524 25.84 15.67 -26.14
CA GLY A 524 25.27 16.84 -26.82
C GLY A 524 23.88 17.28 -26.30
N ARG A 525 23.48 16.86 -25.10
CA ARG A 525 22.19 17.21 -24.47
C ARG A 525 22.21 18.61 -23.83
N ILE A 526 23.39 19.09 -23.45
CA ILE A 526 23.62 20.45 -22.96
C ILE A 526 24.87 21.04 -23.63
N ALA A 527 24.96 22.37 -23.69
CA ALA A 527 26.10 23.06 -24.29
C ALA A 527 27.36 23.02 -23.40
N GLU A 528 28.52 23.31 -24.01
CA GLU A 528 29.82 23.34 -23.31
C GLU A 528 29.87 24.39 -22.18
N ASP A 529 29.14 25.49 -22.32
CA ASP A 529 29.02 26.53 -21.31
C ASP A 529 27.90 26.27 -20.30
N GLU A 530 27.18 25.15 -20.38
CA GLU A 530 26.11 24.77 -19.45
C GLU A 530 26.55 23.71 -18.45
N ILE A 531 26.02 23.76 -17.23
CA ILE A 531 26.29 22.78 -16.18
C ILE A 531 24.98 22.25 -15.59
N VAL A 532 25.01 21.02 -15.10
CA VAL A 532 24.00 20.46 -14.21
C VAL A 532 24.41 20.75 -12.78
N ARG A 533 23.49 21.23 -11.95
CA ARG A 533 23.71 21.50 -10.52
C ARG A 533 22.42 21.34 -9.72
N LEU A 534 22.54 21.44 -8.39
CA LEU A 534 21.37 21.62 -7.52
C LEU A 534 20.78 23.04 -7.71
N PRO A 535 19.47 23.21 -7.51
CA PRO A 535 18.85 24.53 -7.52
C PRO A 535 19.32 25.38 -6.34
N THR A 536 19.38 26.69 -6.54
CA THR A 536 19.29 27.64 -5.42
C THR A 536 17.87 27.63 -4.85
N GLU A 537 17.70 28.12 -3.64
CA GLU A 537 16.37 28.23 -3.02
C GLU A 537 15.39 29.10 -3.84
N PRO A 538 15.77 30.28 -4.39
CA PRO A 538 14.89 31.07 -5.24
C PRO A 538 14.53 30.39 -6.57
N GLU A 539 15.46 29.66 -7.20
CA GLU A 539 15.18 28.92 -8.43
C GLU A 539 14.15 27.81 -8.19
N TRP A 540 14.32 27.07 -7.10
CA TRP A 540 13.36 26.03 -6.71
C TRP A 540 11.96 26.62 -6.48
N GLU A 541 11.86 27.72 -5.71
CA GLU A 541 10.55 28.34 -5.44
C GLU A 541 9.96 28.96 -6.70
N ARG A 542 10.77 29.56 -7.58
CA ARG A 542 10.30 30.05 -8.88
C ARG A 542 9.68 28.91 -9.69
N ALA A 543 10.36 27.77 -9.79
CA ALA A 543 9.88 26.60 -10.51
C ALA A 543 8.57 26.03 -9.93
N ALA A 544 8.40 26.09 -8.60
CA ALA A 544 7.21 25.62 -7.89
C ALA A 544 6.03 26.59 -8.00
N ARG A 545 6.27 27.87 -7.72
CA ARG A 545 5.26 28.92 -7.52
C ARG A 545 4.84 29.62 -8.81
N GLY A 546 5.76 29.79 -9.75
CA GLY A 546 5.54 30.66 -10.91
C GLY A 546 5.43 32.14 -10.54
N ASP A 547 4.48 32.85 -11.16
CA ASP A 547 4.20 34.27 -10.94
C ASP A 547 3.10 34.54 -9.90
N GLN A 548 2.69 33.52 -9.13
CA GLN A 548 1.66 33.70 -8.10
C GLN A 548 2.11 34.79 -7.09
N PRO A 549 1.30 35.85 -6.85
CA PRO A 549 1.68 36.95 -5.98
C PRO A 549 1.64 36.53 -4.51
N ASP A 550 2.04 37.43 -3.61
CA ASP A 550 1.73 37.25 -2.19
C ASP A 550 0.20 37.30 -1.99
N MET A 551 -0.33 36.27 -1.34
CA MET A 551 -1.78 36.09 -1.11
C MET A 551 -2.18 36.48 0.32
N GLY A 552 -1.28 37.15 1.03
CA GLY A 552 -1.50 37.71 2.36
C GLY A 552 -1.14 36.77 3.51
N PRO A 553 -1.25 37.28 4.75
CA PRO A 553 -0.86 36.54 5.93
C PRO A 553 -1.74 35.30 6.13
N ASN A 554 -1.11 34.19 6.50
CA ASN A 554 -1.73 32.88 6.72
C ASN A 554 -2.25 32.14 5.46
N THR A 555 -2.00 32.66 4.24
CA THR A 555 -2.36 31.95 3.00
C THR A 555 -1.20 31.09 2.51
N ILE A 556 -1.38 29.76 2.51
CA ILE A 556 -0.40 28.82 1.93
C ILE A 556 -0.48 28.88 0.41
N VAL A 557 0.68 28.85 -0.24
CA VAL A 557 0.80 28.81 -1.70
C VAL A 557 1.34 27.44 -2.11
N TYR A 558 0.56 26.72 -2.91
CA TYR A 558 0.89 25.46 -3.54
C TYR A 558 1.22 25.69 -5.04
N PRO A 559 1.81 24.70 -5.73
CA PRO A 559 2.08 24.82 -7.17
C PRO A 559 0.83 25.12 -8.00
N TRP A 560 -0.33 24.64 -7.55
CA TRP A 560 -1.63 24.78 -8.23
C TRP A 560 -2.53 25.90 -7.67
N GLY A 561 -2.07 26.73 -6.72
CA GLY A 561 -2.86 27.80 -6.13
C GLY A 561 -2.87 27.78 -4.61
N THR A 562 -3.91 28.33 -3.99
CA THR A 562 -4.01 28.49 -2.53
C THR A 562 -4.96 27.49 -1.85
N ALA A 563 -5.89 26.92 -2.61
CA ALA A 563 -6.78 25.87 -2.12
C ALA A 563 -6.09 24.50 -2.24
N TRP A 564 -6.16 23.70 -1.19
CA TRP A 564 -5.72 22.31 -1.26
C TRP A 564 -6.59 21.55 -2.25
N ILE A 565 -5.95 20.74 -3.09
CA ILE A 565 -6.62 19.84 -4.04
C ILE A 565 -6.22 18.43 -3.61
N GLU A 566 -7.20 17.60 -3.27
CA GLU A 566 -6.96 16.18 -3.05
C GLU A 566 -6.35 15.56 -4.31
N ASP A 567 -5.48 14.56 -4.13
CA ASP A 567 -4.86 13.87 -5.24
C ASP A 567 -3.94 14.77 -6.11
N ALA A 568 -3.43 15.87 -5.54
CA ALA A 568 -2.45 16.75 -6.18
C ALA A 568 -1.01 16.57 -5.69
N ALA A 569 -0.78 15.83 -4.61
CA ALA A 569 0.56 15.57 -4.08
C ALA A 569 0.62 14.27 -3.28
N ASN A 570 1.80 13.65 -3.24
CA ASN A 570 2.11 12.63 -2.24
C ASN A 570 2.52 13.32 -0.93
N SER A 571 1.57 13.60 -0.05
CA SER A 571 1.79 14.19 1.26
C SER A 571 1.21 13.30 2.36
N GLU A 572 1.24 13.76 3.62
CA GLU A 572 0.61 13.02 4.73
C GLU A 572 -0.87 12.70 4.42
N GLU A 573 -1.56 13.63 3.75
CA GLU A 573 -2.96 13.53 3.34
C GLU A 573 -3.22 12.43 2.30
N ALA A 574 -2.21 12.06 1.50
CA ALA A 574 -2.34 11.00 0.50
C ALA A 574 -2.23 9.58 1.09
N GLY A 575 -1.74 9.45 2.33
CA GLY A 575 -1.73 8.18 3.07
C GLY A 575 -0.75 7.11 2.57
N PHE A 576 0.09 7.38 1.56
CA PHE A 576 1.09 6.42 1.07
C PHE A 576 2.14 6.04 2.13
N ASN A 577 2.51 7.00 3.00
CA ASN A 577 3.56 6.88 4.03
C ASN A 577 4.94 6.38 3.48
N ASN A 578 5.15 6.55 2.18
CA ASN A 578 6.38 6.22 1.47
C ASN A 578 6.46 6.98 0.15
N THR A 579 7.62 6.95 -0.51
CA THR A 579 7.76 7.43 -1.89
C THR A 579 7.08 6.50 -2.89
N CYS A 580 6.34 7.09 -3.82
CA CYS A 580 5.82 6.45 -5.03
C CYS A 580 6.64 6.84 -6.27
N ALA A 581 6.30 6.33 -7.45
CA ALA A 581 6.87 6.76 -8.72
C ALA A 581 6.69 8.27 -8.93
N VAL A 582 7.60 8.88 -9.70
CA VAL A 582 7.49 10.30 -10.05
C VAL A 582 6.35 10.55 -11.04
N GLY A 583 5.72 11.71 -10.92
CA GLY A 583 4.71 12.18 -11.87
C GLY A 583 3.31 11.53 -11.74
N LEU A 584 2.98 10.93 -10.59
CA LEU A 584 1.68 10.30 -10.37
C LEU A 584 0.54 11.28 -10.03
N PHE A 585 0.85 12.57 -9.85
CA PHE A 585 -0.11 13.60 -9.44
C PHE A 585 -0.20 14.72 -10.48
N PRO A 586 -0.88 14.50 -11.62
CA PRO A 586 -0.97 15.49 -12.69
C PRO A 586 -1.71 16.77 -12.31
N LYS A 587 -2.61 16.72 -11.32
CA LYS A 587 -3.24 17.91 -10.71
C LYS A 587 -2.24 18.80 -9.96
N GLY A 588 -1.11 18.23 -9.57
CA GLY A 588 -0.06 18.86 -8.78
C GLY A 588 0.98 19.65 -9.55
N ARG A 589 0.87 19.70 -10.88
CA ARG A 589 1.88 20.33 -11.74
C ARG A 589 2.04 21.81 -11.41
N SER A 590 3.28 22.26 -11.33
CA SER A 590 3.59 23.68 -11.21
C SER A 590 3.23 24.44 -12.49
N PRO A 591 3.20 25.79 -12.47
CA PRO A 591 2.92 26.59 -13.66
C PRO A 591 3.88 26.36 -14.82
N TYR A 592 5.08 25.83 -14.54
CA TYR A 592 6.09 25.47 -15.54
C TYR A 592 6.11 23.96 -15.85
N GLY A 593 5.12 23.21 -15.37
CA GLY A 593 4.93 21.80 -15.69
C GLY A 593 5.73 20.82 -14.81
N CYS A 594 6.43 21.29 -13.78
CA CYS A 594 7.16 20.43 -12.85
C CYS A 594 6.20 19.63 -11.97
N TYR A 595 6.47 18.35 -11.81
CA TYR A 595 5.75 17.46 -10.90
C TYR A 595 6.43 17.40 -9.54
N ASP A 596 5.64 17.00 -8.54
CA ASP A 596 6.12 16.64 -7.21
C ASP A 596 6.87 17.78 -6.50
N MET A 597 6.55 19.03 -6.84
CA MET A 597 7.09 20.23 -6.17
C MET A 597 6.50 20.44 -4.77
N ALA A 598 5.41 19.74 -4.43
CA ALA A 598 4.84 19.69 -3.09
C ALA A 598 4.70 18.22 -2.68
N GLY A 599 5.23 17.86 -1.50
CA GLY A 599 5.25 16.48 -1.02
C GLY A 599 6.36 15.65 -1.67
N GLN A 600 6.13 14.33 -1.79
CA GLN A 600 7.02 13.31 -2.33
C GLN A 600 8.34 13.18 -1.57
N VAL A 601 9.32 14.06 -1.80
CA VAL A 601 10.61 14.11 -1.09
C VAL A 601 11.05 15.56 -0.87
N TRP A 602 11.72 15.82 0.25
CA TRP A 602 12.43 17.08 0.42
C TRP A 602 13.56 17.16 -0.58
N GLU A 603 13.74 18.31 -1.22
CA GLU A 603 14.74 18.49 -2.26
C GLU A 603 15.89 19.39 -1.80
N TRP A 604 17.12 18.89 -1.96
CA TRP A 604 18.35 19.62 -1.69
C TRP A 604 18.50 20.89 -2.55
N ALA A 605 18.74 22.03 -1.90
CA ALA A 605 19.19 23.26 -2.53
C ALA A 605 20.68 23.56 -2.23
N THR A 606 21.30 24.45 -3.00
CA THR A 606 22.66 24.96 -2.72
C THR A 606 22.70 25.91 -1.53
N THR A 607 21.59 26.64 -1.32
CA THR A 607 21.46 27.71 -0.33
C THR A 607 21.74 27.22 1.08
N LEU A 608 22.55 27.99 1.80
CA LEU A 608 22.88 27.78 3.20
C LEU A 608 21.72 28.17 4.11
N TRP A 609 21.51 27.37 5.14
CA TRP A 609 20.56 27.64 6.22
C TRP A 609 21.23 28.28 7.43
N GLY A 610 22.33 27.68 7.89
CA GLY A 610 22.97 28.02 9.17
C GLY A 610 23.32 26.77 9.97
N ASP A 611 23.77 26.96 11.20
CA ASP A 611 24.13 25.89 12.15
C ASP A 611 22.94 25.41 13.00
N ASP A 612 22.06 26.33 13.40
CA ASP A 612 20.84 26.00 14.18
C ASP A 612 19.76 25.34 13.32
N MET A 613 19.17 24.23 13.78
CA MET A 613 18.14 23.50 13.03
C MET A 613 16.85 24.30 12.84
N ALA A 614 16.41 25.01 13.87
CA ALA A 614 15.09 25.63 13.92
C ALA A 614 15.06 27.03 13.31
N THR A 615 16.18 27.75 13.42
CA THR A 615 16.31 29.16 13.13
C THR A 615 17.42 29.40 12.11
N PRO A 616 17.12 29.91 10.90
CA PRO A 616 18.15 30.15 9.91
C PRO A 616 19.04 31.33 10.33
N SER A 617 20.35 31.17 10.13
CA SER A 617 21.32 32.28 10.14
C SER A 617 21.11 33.15 8.90
N PHE A 618 20.82 32.52 7.75
CA PHE A 618 20.50 33.18 6.49
C PHE A 618 18.99 33.45 6.37
N ARG A 619 18.54 34.50 7.07
CA ARG A 619 17.13 34.93 7.10
C ARG A 619 16.73 35.67 5.83
N TYR A 620 15.43 35.74 5.58
CA TYR A 620 14.88 36.66 4.57
C TYR A 620 14.89 38.11 5.09
N PRO A 621 14.90 39.13 4.21
CA PRO A 621 14.95 39.05 2.75
C PRO A 621 16.22 38.39 2.19
N TYR A 622 16.05 37.68 1.08
CA TYR A 622 17.12 37.04 0.30
C TYR A 622 18.04 38.10 -0.28
N ARG A 623 19.34 37.89 -0.09
CA ARG A 623 20.40 38.85 -0.42
C ARG A 623 21.69 38.10 -0.70
N ASP A 624 22.63 38.76 -1.37
CA ASP A 624 23.98 38.24 -1.52
C ASP A 624 24.79 38.48 -0.24
N ASP A 625 24.71 37.53 0.70
CA ASP A 625 25.43 37.52 1.98
C ASP A 625 26.31 36.27 2.14
N GLY A 626 26.70 35.66 1.01
CA GLY A 626 27.45 34.40 1.00
C GLY A 626 26.58 33.15 1.23
N ARG A 627 25.24 33.27 1.26
CA ARG A 627 24.33 32.12 1.39
C ARG A 627 24.44 31.06 0.30
N GLU A 628 25.07 31.36 -0.85
CA GLU A 628 25.33 30.39 -1.92
C GLU A 628 26.76 29.86 -1.91
N ALA A 629 27.54 30.08 -0.84
CA ALA A 629 28.91 29.59 -0.76
C ALA A 629 28.98 28.04 -0.84
N PRO A 630 29.72 27.50 -1.82
CA PRO A 630 29.73 26.06 -2.08
C PRO A 630 30.53 25.26 -1.05
N ASP A 631 31.41 25.91 -0.29
CA ASP A 631 32.45 25.34 0.57
C ASP A 631 32.28 25.69 2.06
N ALA A 632 31.05 26.00 2.48
CA ALA A 632 30.73 26.17 3.90
C ALA A 632 31.10 24.93 4.75
N GLY A 633 31.36 25.18 6.04
CA GLY A 633 31.75 24.14 7.00
C GLY A 633 30.75 22.98 7.09
N PRO A 634 31.19 21.78 7.51
CA PRO A 634 30.38 20.56 7.48
C PRO A 634 29.15 20.60 8.40
N THR A 635 29.14 21.48 9.40
CA THR A 635 28.00 21.69 10.30
C THR A 635 26.99 22.70 9.77
N ILE A 636 27.31 23.42 8.69
CA ILE A 636 26.40 24.41 8.13
C ILE A 636 25.39 23.69 7.24
N ARG A 637 24.14 23.68 7.70
CA ARG A 637 23.00 23.04 7.07
C ARG A 637 22.69 23.68 5.71
N ARG A 638 22.17 22.88 4.79
CA ARG A 638 21.62 23.33 3.50
C ARG A 638 20.10 23.37 3.59
N VAL A 639 19.51 24.26 2.81
CA VAL A 639 18.06 24.37 2.68
C VAL A 639 17.48 23.13 1.98
N LEU A 640 16.33 22.69 2.47
CA LEU A 640 15.46 21.69 1.86
C LEU A 640 14.11 22.32 1.50
N ARG A 641 13.53 21.98 0.34
CA ARG A 641 12.23 22.52 -0.11
C ARG A 641 11.23 21.42 -0.48
N GLY A 642 9.94 21.78 -0.58
CA GLY A 642 8.86 20.93 -1.10
C GLY A 642 8.06 20.12 -0.09
N GLY A 643 8.63 19.76 1.06
CA GLY A 643 8.01 18.75 1.93
C GLY A 643 8.29 17.34 1.42
N CYS A 644 7.68 16.32 2.02
CA CYS A 644 7.78 14.92 1.60
C CYS A 644 6.47 14.17 1.86
N PHE A 645 6.40 12.87 1.55
CA PHE A 645 5.23 12.01 1.78
C PHE A 645 4.70 11.97 3.22
N SER A 646 5.47 12.43 4.21
CA SER A 646 5.03 12.52 5.63
C SER A 646 4.92 13.96 6.12
N SER A 647 4.83 14.92 5.20
CA SER A 647 4.63 16.33 5.50
C SER A 647 3.17 16.69 5.26
N GLY A 648 2.48 17.20 6.28
CA GLY A 648 1.16 17.79 6.08
C GLY A 648 1.18 19.12 5.33
N LEU A 649 -0.02 19.63 5.05
CA LEU A 649 -0.31 20.83 4.24
C LEU A 649 0.66 22.02 4.42
N ALA A 650 0.98 22.37 5.67
CA ALA A 650 1.82 23.54 5.98
C ALA A 650 3.28 23.41 5.49
N LYS A 651 3.77 22.18 5.34
CA LYS A 651 5.14 21.87 4.92
C LYS A 651 5.21 21.44 3.46
N ALA A 652 4.17 20.78 2.96
CA ALA A 652 4.05 20.38 1.56
C ALA A 652 3.54 21.56 0.69
N CYS A 653 4.34 22.62 0.58
CA CYS A 653 3.96 23.84 -0.13
C CYS A 653 5.18 24.53 -0.80
N CYS A 654 4.93 25.57 -1.59
CA CYS A 654 5.96 26.27 -2.33
C CYS A 654 6.97 27.00 -1.44
N THR A 655 6.60 27.46 -0.24
CA THR A 655 7.41 28.45 0.50
C THR A 655 8.08 27.93 1.76
N TYR A 656 7.68 26.76 2.28
CA TYR A 656 8.22 26.23 3.53
C TYR A 656 9.69 25.82 3.40
N ARG A 657 10.52 26.26 4.35
CA ARG A 657 11.96 26.02 4.36
C ARG A 657 12.32 24.98 5.43
N GLY A 658 12.84 23.83 4.99
CA GLY A 658 13.49 22.85 5.85
C GLY A 658 15.01 23.00 5.81
N SER A 659 15.72 22.23 6.65
CA SER A 659 17.18 22.18 6.60
C SER A 659 17.75 20.87 7.09
N LEU A 660 18.92 20.50 6.56
CA LEU A 660 19.68 19.36 7.02
C LEU A 660 21.18 19.58 6.77
N GLU A 661 22.02 19.01 7.62
CA GLU A 661 23.48 19.00 7.45
C GLU A 661 23.86 18.33 6.11
N PRO A 662 24.92 18.79 5.43
CA PRO A 662 25.28 18.31 4.10
C PRO A 662 25.66 16.82 4.05
N ASP A 663 26.04 16.23 5.17
CA ASP A 663 26.35 14.80 5.33
C ASP A 663 25.19 13.98 5.91
N GLY A 664 24.08 14.63 6.25
CA GLY A 664 22.84 13.98 6.68
C GLY A 664 22.08 13.38 5.51
N PHE A 665 21.34 12.31 5.76
CA PHE A 665 20.45 11.66 4.79
C PHE A 665 19.21 11.10 5.50
N TRP A 666 18.12 10.95 4.75
CA TRP A 666 16.87 10.38 5.22
C TRP A 666 16.03 9.85 4.04
N ARG A 667 15.19 8.84 4.28
CA ARG A 667 14.35 8.19 3.25
C ARG A 667 13.36 9.10 2.54
N GLY A 668 13.08 10.28 3.09
CA GLY A 668 12.23 11.30 2.45
C GLY A 668 13.01 12.52 1.96
N ASN A 669 14.33 12.43 1.84
CA ASN A 669 15.17 13.45 1.22
C ASN A 669 15.73 12.94 -0.11
N GLY A 670 15.49 13.69 -1.18
CA GLY A 670 16.04 13.48 -2.51
C GLY A 670 16.54 14.80 -3.08
N PHE A 671 16.53 14.92 -4.40
CA PHE A 671 16.95 16.14 -5.08
C PHE A 671 16.44 16.19 -6.52
N ARG A 672 16.54 17.39 -7.09
CA ARG A 672 16.25 17.69 -8.48
C ARG A 672 17.40 18.50 -9.06
N ILE A 673 17.52 18.47 -10.37
CA ILE A 673 18.60 19.14 -11.09
C ILE A 673 18.13 20.44 -11.74
N VAL A 674 19.06 21.40 -11.83
CA VAL A 674 18.97 22.60 -12.67
C VAL A 674 20.07 22.53 -13.73
N VAL A 675 19.74 22.92 -14.95
CA VAL A 675 20.71 23.24 -16.01
C VAL A 675 20.71 24.74 -16.21
N SER A 676 21.89 25.34 -16.05
CA SER A 676 22.10 26.77 -16.28
C SER A 676 23.46 27.00 -16.94
N ARG A 677 23.65 28.17 -17.53
CA ARG A 677 24.99 28.60 -17.96
C ARG A 677 25.92 28.68 -16.77
N ASN A 678 27.15 28.24 -16.97
CA ASN A 678 28.23 28.41 -16.03
C ASN A 678 28.69 29.87 -16.11
N VAL A 679 28.18 30.69 -15.21
CA VAL A 679 28.71 32.06 -15.05
C VAL A 679 30.11 31.89 -14.47
N ARG A 680 31.14 31.89 -15.33
CA ARG A 680 32.50 32.12 -14.84
C ARG A 680 32.47 33.44 -14.07
N PRO A 681 33.04 33.52 -12.86
CA PRO A 681 33.23 34.83 -12.25
C PRO A 681 34.02 35.69 -13.25
N PRO A 682 33.66 36.98 -13.44
CA PRO A 682 34.42 37.85 -14.31
C PRO A 682 35.89 37.86 -13.87
N ASP A 683 36.79 37.71 -14.84
CA ASP A 683 38.25 37.62 -14.66
C ASP A 683 38.85 38.80 -13.85
#